data_AF-A0A939RGF4-F1
#
_entry.id   AF-A0A939RGF4-F1
#
_cell.length_a   1.000
_cell.length_b   1.000
_cell.length_c   1.000
_cell.angle_alpha   90.00
_cell.angle_beta   90.00
_cell.angle_gamma   90.00
#
_symmetry.space_group_name_H-M   'P 1'
#
loop_
_entity.id
_entity.type
_entity.pdbx_description
1 polymer ?
#
loop_
_entity_poly.entity_id
_entity_poly.type
_entity_poly.pdbx_seq_one_letter_code
_entity_poly.pdbx_strand_id
1 'polypeptide(L)'
;RLDKALVVGPEGILLEHTLRAPNPKESRNRPRLRYVDGELLVVWNQDGKQVAYWSSRPDETVELGGRIITGYHYGDRHPEAPSLQLPGGGRTTGERPLHPGDTRMPEEHTVLGDGTGYWTLRYAPDGSPVLRELDPLTGTLGRAAEPPVIAATAAAGRLVAGRTRLLPMQPGLERTPLGTDGTVLGGWVRREPGRTVTAFTADGQRIVLPLDGRREPGVVPAGRLALPGGSSPVVSRRSGEHLTLNLSDLADRTDGTVELQACTPGELSAAGTALVPPYDHWHALRPRDEAGSQVLRAVTAEQAAHLIDVAWPVDAEPVPDDEQRWLTVQGVRRPLAQRGEARNSLPVEAVGAALPGISHPLLLAGVAGLARAAADLLDRTARFLPQPEAERPGKAEAAEWRPDHGLDHELRDAVNTVLPDNRGFGNTWGSSDRCWVLNNLRAVTAVLAAPPAATGDGWTTPATVTLHGGDAAHGWLHLLGRIDTLAHAVAAPLTAPSHRSSLVLLLGELTRGPLADRGATLREIVLAETDDRAKGTGPVTFRQGEVLRHGERTVVILGHWGHGPDGKVQWLAVDHDPSGEFGPVAHFTTESERNTEERIGAAWVAKFWRVAALHGSVPWQPERATAFAELTGIGTARATLLLSPPPSLLHWGDVTVPAEYGLKSAEVKAAREWLRGHDHTALAEVWGALLPLDDPKRLWTEGPDLAAGAEAWIRHFGRLVTLPEDAQAGVKGVPISRIEEVLNPAHTPWLTGTTTFRLTDDGRGTPRLEAEDAMAVPGQGALHATLDALRWLAYHLPADSPLRPLLPTAATALRTRLADPELLLGFDLFRTPKGAPVAAILRSHFGLPAQGGADPDGLVRCGPALVLSPYHEEFERVWVRPAGLTGPDDPLVELLLGLADDYWFTPELRALKSVLAGEAERLAASAAAPGATAEGDGPAWLQNPHLTVPDLVAEVARTHGLGEDAAALYLQLLALPDPTDRNTARWTGWKPARLKRARAELAATDLVLEAKRARAGRSLFLPGGWQEAKAPALPVETWKAALYHLPTHRPALAHLPVPELFAAAWRRTLDGDAPGYEELQTGKRRKASR
;
A
#
# COMPACT_ATOMS: atom_id res chain seq x y z
N ARG A 1 -27.06 -25.17 -4.97
CA ARG A 1 -26.76 -26.02 -3.79
C ARG A 1 -25.32 -25.73 -3.40
N LEU A 2 -25.11 -25.00 -2.29
CA LEU A 2 -23.79 -24.52 -1.83
C LEU A 2 -23.12 -25.49 -0.84
N ASP A 3 -23.71 -26.67 -0.64
CA ASP A 3 -23.43 -27.67 0.39
C ASP A 3 -22.66 -28.89 -0.14
N LYS A 4 -22.22 -28.88 -1.39
CA LYS A 4 -21.49 -30.00 -2.01
C LYS A 4 -20.10 -29.58 -2.49
N ALA A 5 -19.12 -30.43 -2.24
CA ALA A 5 -17.78 -30.36 -2.81
C ALA A 5 -17.57 -31.52 -3.79
N LEU A 6 -16.98 -31.21 -4.95
CA LEU A 6 -16.61 -32.17 -5.98
C LEU A 6 -15.10 -32.11 -6.19
N VAL A 7 -14.44 -33.26 -6.13
CA VAL A 7 -13.04 -33.42 -6.54
C VAL A 7 -13.05 -34.00 -7.94
N VAL A 8 -12.47 -33.26 -8.89
CA VAL A 8 -12.47 -33.63 -10.31
C VAL A 8 -11.05 -34.01 -10.71
N GLY A 9 -10.88 -35.24 -11.19
CA GLY A 9 -9.65 -35.74 -11.80
C GLY A 9 -9.70 -35.67 -13.33
N PRO A 10 -8.61 -36.08 -14.01
CA PRO A 10 -8.51 -36.05 -15.47
C PRO A 10 -9.63 -36.79 -16.21
N GLU A 11 -10.11 -37.91 -15.66
CA GLU A 11 -11.11 -38.78 -16.30
C GLU A 11 -12.52 -38.67 -15.72
N GLY A 12 -12.73 -37.91 -14.63
CA GLY A 12 -14.03 -37.81 -13.99
C GLY A 12 -14.00 -37.33 -12.55
N ILE A 13 -15.16 -37.41 -11.89
CA ILE A 13 -15.31 -37.06 -10.47
C ILE A 13 -14.67 -38.17 -9.63
N LEU A 14 -13.69 -37.80 -8.79
CA LEU A 14 -12.99 -38.70 -7.87
C LEU A 14 -13.71 -38.81 -6.53
N LEU A 15 -14.35 -37.73 -6.08
CA LEU A 15 -15.06 -37.67 -4.81
C LEU A 15 -16.21 -36.66 -4.90
N GLU A 16 -17.39 -37.05 -4.42
CA GLU A 16 -18.50 -36.16 -4.13
C GLU A 16 -18.75 -36.18 -2.62
N HIS A 17 -18.70 -35.02 -1.98
CA HIS A 17 -18.83 -34.89 -0.53
C HIS A 17 -19.82 -33.78 -0.14
N THR A 18 -20.71 -34.07 0.80
CA THR A 18 -21.62 -33.05 1.36
C THR A 18 -20.94 -32.37 2.55
N LEU A 19 -20.78 -31.04 2.45
CA LEU A 19 -20.06 -30.24 3.43
C LEU A 19 -20.84 -30.11 4.74
N ARG A 20 -20.21 -30.54 5.85
CA ARG A 20 -20.66 -30.30 7.23
C ARG A 20 -19.95 -29.11 7.89
N ALA A 21 -19.89 -27.99 7.18
CA ALA A 21 -19.35 -26.74 7.71
C ALA A 21 -20.47 -25.71 7.93
N PRO A 22 -20.35 -24.79 8.91
CA PRO A 22 -21.31 -23.71 9.10
C PRO A 22 -21.49 -22.90 7.81
N ASN A 23 -22.71 -22.43 7.56
CA ASN A 23 -22.97 -21.56 6.42
C ASN A 23 -22.19 -20.26 6.63
N PRO A 24 -21.31 -19.84 5.70
CA PRO A 24 -20.47 -18.67 5.92
C PRO A 24 -21.33 -17.42 6.11
N LYS A 25 -21.21 -16.77 7.27
CA LYS A 25 -21.94 -15.52 7.61
C LYS A 25 -21.53 -14.36 6.69
N GLU A 26 -20.33 -14.42 6.11
CA GLU A 26 -19.78 -13.44 5.19
C GLU A 26 -19.27 -14.10 3.92
N SER A 27 -19.39 -13.43 2.77
CA SER A 27 -18.85 -13.90 1.49
C SER A 27 -17.33 -14.15 1.51
N ARG A 28 -16.63 -13.56 2.50
CA ARG A 28 -15.18 -13.52 2.67
C ARG A 28 -14.61 -14.63 3.58
N ASN A 29 -15.46 -15.51 4.14
CA ASN A 29 -15.05 -16.59 5.07
C ASN A 29 -15.50 -17.98 4.57
N ARG A 30 -15.25 -18.29 3.28
CA ARG A 30 -15.63 -19.58 2.68
C ARG A 30 -14.73 -20.73 3.15
N PRO A 31 -15.25 -21.97 3.27
CA PRO A 31 -14.43 -23.14 3.56
C PRO A 31 -13.35 -23.39 2.50
N ARG A 32 -12.16 -23.80 2.94
CA ARG A 32 -11.05 -24.27 2.11
C ARG A 32 -11.02 -25.80 2.07
N LEU A 33 -10.56 -26.35 0.95
CA LEU A 33 -10.58 -27.78 0.69
C LEU A 33 -9.19 -28.27 0.27
N ARG A 34 -8.73 -29.40 0.82
CA ARG A 34 -7.52 -30.11 0.38
C ARG A 34 -7.85 -31.58 0.16
N TYR A 35 -7.66 -32.08 -1.07
CA TYR A 35 -7.87 -33.49 -1.38
C TYR A 35 -6.55 -34.24 -1.30
N VAL A 36 -6.48 -35.31 -0.52
CA VAL A 36 -5.27 -36.12 -0.29
C VAL A 36 -5.68 -37.59 -0.19
N ASP A 37 -5.06 -38.46 -1.00
CA ASP A 37 -5.22 -39.93 -0.95
C ASP A 37 -6.68 -40.44 -0.82
N GLY A 38 -7.62 -39.83 -1.54
CA GLY A 38 -9.03 -40.25 -1.50
C GLY A 38 -9.89 -39.54 -0.46
N GLU A 39 -9.29 -38.75 0.44
CA GLU A 39 -10.00 -37.98 1.46
C GLU A 39 -9.96 -36.47 1.20
N LEU A 40 -11.01 -35.78 1.63
CA LEU A 40 -11.12 -34.32 1.56
C LEU A 40 -10.99 -33.75 2.97
N LEU A 41 -9.96 -32.97 3.21
CA LEU A 41 -9.85 -32.09 4.36
C LEU A 41 -10.68 -30.82 4.08
N VAL A 42 -11.69 -30.60 4.91
CA VAL A 42 -12.58 -29.43 4.86
C VAL A 42 -12.22 -28.52 6.01
N VAL A 43 -11.93 -27.25 5.74
CA VAL A 43 -11.36 -26.32 6.70
C VAL A 43 -12.13 -25.00 6.67
N TRP A 44 -12.54 -24.47 7.82
CA TRP A 44 -13.21 -23.16 7.91
C TRP A 44 -12.72 -22.39 9.14
N ASN A 45 -12.96 -21.07 9.14
CA ASN A 45 -12.68 -20.23 10.29
C ASN A 45 -13.89 -20.24 11.23
N GLN A 46 -13.67 -20.48 12.51
CA GLN A 46 -14.68 -20.41 13.56
C GLN A 46 -14.02 -19.93 14.85
N ASP A 47 -14.54 -18.83 15.41
CA ASP A 47 -14.05 -18.22 16.66
C ASP A 47 -12.52 -18.03 16.61
N GLY A 48 -12.05 -17.35 15.56
CA GLY A 48 -10.63 -17.02 15.31
C GLY A 48 -9.71 -18.21 15.03
N LYS A 49 -10.26 -19.43 14.99
CA LYS A 49 -9.53 -20.68 14.82
C LYS A 49 -9.86 -21.35 13.50
N GLN A 50 -8.85 -22.02 12.96
CA GLN A 50 -9.02 -22.86 11.78
C GLN A 50 -9.52 -24.24 12.22
N VAL A 51 -10.81 -24.50 12.05
CA VAL A 51 -11.44 -25.79 12.36
C VAL A 51 -11.51 -26.62 11.09
N ALA A 52 -11.29 -27.92 11.21
CA ALA A 52 -11.34 -28.83 10.08
C ALA A 52 -11.97 -30.18 10.42
N TYR A 53 -12.37 -30.91 9.39
CA TYR A 53 -12.62 -32.35 9.48
C TYR A 53 -12.13 -33.04 8.21
N TRP A 54 -11.84 -34.33 8.32
CA TRP A 54 -11.55 -35.21 7.18
C TRP A 54 -12.83 -35.89 6.72
N SER A 55 -13.06 -35.99 5.40
CA SER A 55 -14.32 -36.52 4.85
C SER A 55 -14.65 -37.96 5.26
N SER A 56 -13.65 -38.76 5.67
CA SER A 56 -13.86 -40.09 6.25
C SER A 56 -14.56 -40.05 7.61
N ARG A 57 -14.43 -38.94 8.34
CA ARG A 57 -14.93 -38.72 9.70
C ARG A 57 -15.52 -37.31 9.82
N PRO A 58 -16.62 -37.00 9.10
CA PRO A 58 -17.12 -35.63 8.99
C PRO A 58 -17.76 -35.09 10.27
N ASP A 59 -18.03 -35.96 11.25
CA ASP A 59 -18.54 -35.58 12.58
C ASP A 59 -17.40 -35.34 13.60
N GLU A 60 -16.15 -35.65 13.25
CA GLU A 60 -14.97 -35.41 14.08
C GLU A 60 -14.28 -34.11 13.65
N THR A 61 -14.63 -33.00 14.29
CA THR A 61 -13.97 -31.72 14.05
C THR A 61 -12.71 -31.57 14.92
N VAL A 62 -11.65 -31.03 14.32
CA VAL A 62 -10.35 -30.79 14.96
C VAL A 62 -9.93 -29.34 14.75
N GLU A 63 -9.25 -28.76 15.74
CA GLU A 63 -8.53 -27.50 15.56
C GLU A 63 -7.26 -27.79 14.74
N LEU A 64 -7.15 -27.18 13.56
CA LEU A 64 -6.09 -27.42 12.60
C LEU A 64 -4.95 -26.42 12.81
N GLY A 65 -3.85 -26.88 13.42
CA GLY A 65 -2.67 -26.04 13.65
C GLY A 65 -1.80 -25.83 12.39
N GLY A 66 -0.71 -25.07 12.52
CA GLY A 66 0.26 -24.86 11.42
C GLY A 66 -0.12 -23.68 10.52
N ARG A 67 0.11 -23.81 9.21
CA ARG A 67 -0.20 -22.74 8.24
C ARG A 67 -1.70 -22.43 8.24
N ILE A 68 -2.02 -21.15 8.44
CA ILE A 68 -3.40 -20.65 8.32
C ILE A 68 -3.74 -20.52 6.83
N ILE A 69 -4.77 -21.25 6.40
CA ILE A 69 -5.34 -21.22 5.05
C ILE A 69 -6.75 -20.61 5.03
N THR A 70 -7.39 -20.43 6.20
CA THR A 70 -8.68 -19.76 6.41
C THR A 70 -8.53 -18.31 6.89
N GLY A 71 -9.36 -17.37 6.43
CA GLY A 71 -9.40 -15.99 6.96
C GLY A 71 -9.48 -14.90 5.88
N TYR A 72 -9.34 -13.63 6.33
CA TYR A 72 -9.47 -12.42 5.51
C TYR A 72 -8.39 -12.36 4.41
N HIS A 73 -8.69 -12.93 3.25
CA HIS A 73 -7.85 -12.85 2.07
C HIS A 73 -8.58 -12.07 0.98
N TYR A 74 -7.96 -11.02 0.46
CA TYR A 74 -8.32 -10.39 -0.82
C TYR A 74 -8.25 -11.37 -2.02
N GLY A 75 -7.88 -12.64 -1.76
CA GLY A 75 -7.50 -13.68 -2.71
C GLY A 75 -8.56 -14.75 -2.97
N ASP A 76 -9.85 -14.48 -2.76
CA ASP A 76 -10.94 -15.30 -3.35
C ASP A 76 -10.84 -15.41 -4.89
N ARG A 77 -9.91 -14.65 -5.49
CA ARG A 77 -9.65 -14.54 -6.93
C ARG A 77 -8.28 -15.09 -7.36
N HIS A 78 -7.38 -15.41 -6.42
CA HIS A 78 -6.04 -15.93 -6.75
C HIS A 78 -6.03 -17.47 -6.79
N PRO A 79 -5.64 -18.10 -7.91
CA PRO A 79 -5.52 -19.55 -7.96
C PRO A 79 -4.39 -20.04 -7.04
N GLU A 80 -4.71 -20.98 -6.14
CA GLU A 80 -3.71 -21.67 -5.32
C GLU A 80 -2.71 -22.44 -6.20
N ALA A 81 -1.46 -22.54 -5.76
CA ALA A 81 -0.46 -23.31 -6.50
C ALA A 81 -0.81 -24.81 -6.48
N PRO A 82 -0.59 -25.55 -7.59
CA PRO A 82 -0.83 -26.98 -7.61
C PRO A 82 0.00 -27.72 -6.55
N SER A 83 -0.64 -28.64 -5.83
CA SER A 83 0.05 -29.64 -5.00
C SER A 83 0.38 -30.88 -5.82
N LEU A 84 1.41 -31.64 -5.45
CA LEU A 84 1.80 -32.88 -6.12
C LEU A 84 1.53 -34.10 -5.25
N GLN A 85 0.96 -35.15 -5.85
CA GLN A 85 0.86 -36.46 -5.21
C GLN A 85 2.23 -37.14 -5.22
N LEU A 86 2.57 -37.81 -4.10
CA LEU A 86 3.83 -38.51 -3.94
C LEU A 86 3.65 -40.03 -4.09
N PRO A 87 4.66 -40.77 -4.60
CA PRO A 87 4.59 -42.22 -4.75
C PRO A 87 4.34 -42.99 -3.44
N GLY A 88 4.74 -42.43 -2.30
CA GLY A 88 4.56 -43.01 -0.97
C GLY A 88 3.23 -42.64 -0.30
N GLY A 89 2.30 -42.01 -1.02
CA GLY A 89 1.11 -41.39 -0.44
C GLY A 89 1.38 -39.94 0.02
N GLY A 90 0.30 -39.22 0.27
CA GLY A 90 0.29 -37.82 0.66
C GLY A 90 0.42 -36.87 -0.52
N ARG A 91 0.24 -35.58 -0.22
CA ARG A 91 0.45 -34.50 -1.19
C ARG A 91 1.30 -33.39 -0.62
N THR A 92 2.21 -32.87 -1.43
CA THR A 92 3.09 -31.76 -1.04
C THR A 92 2.79 -30.49 -1.83
N THR A 93 2.86 -29.37 -1.13
CA THR A 93 2.96 -28.00 -1.66
C THR A 93 4.38 -27.48 -1.48
N GLY A 94 5.39 -28.33 -1.69
CA GLY A 94 6.79 -27.91 -1.62
C GLY A 94 7.41 -27.93 -0.22
N GLU A 95 6.76 -28.56 0.75
CA GLU A 95 7.31 -28.86 2.07
C GLU A 95 7.00 -30.32 2.45
N ARG A 96 6.88 -30.64 3.74
CA ARG A 96 6.44 -31.97 4.18
C ARG A 96 5.08 -32.32 3.56
N PRO A 97 4.85 -33.57 3.16
CA PRO A 97 3.55 -33.98 2.65
C PRO A 97 2.46 -33.88 3.73
N LEU A 98 1.26 -33.52 3.28
CA LEU A 98 0.02 -33.65 4.02
C LEU A 98 -0.52 -35.06 3.80
N HIS A 99 -0.92 -35.75 4.87
CA HIS A 99 -1.56 -37.06 4.84
C HIS A 99 -2.96 -37.04 5.46
N PRO A 100 -3.87 -37.96 5.08
CA PRO A 100 -5.16 -38.09 5.76
C PRO A 100 -5.01 -38.31 7.26
N GLY A 101 -5.82 -37.59 8.04
CA GLY A 101 -5.75 -37.60 9.50
C GLY A 101 -4.78 -36.58 10.11
N ASP A 102 -3.96 -35.89 9.31
CA ASP A 102 -3.11 -34.80 9.82
C ASP A 102 -3.96 -33.68 10.46
N THR A 103 -3.49 -33.19 11.61
CA THR A 103 -4.11 -32.08 12.37
C THR A 103 -3.28 -30.81 12.34
N ARG A 104 -2.24 -30.76 11.50
CA ARG A 104 -1.38 -29.59 11.31
C ARG A 104 -1.11 -29.38 9.83
N MET A 105 -1.33 -28.16 9.32
CA MET A 105 -1.02 -27.78 7.94
C MET A 105 0.49 -27.51 7.75
N PRO A 106 1.11 -28.02 6.67
CA PRO A 106 2.45 -27.61 6.24
C PRO A 106 2.45 -26.19 5.65
N GLU A 107 3.62 -25.56 5.57
CA GLU A 107 3.80 -24.32 4.81
C GLU A 107 3.64 -24.57 3.30
N GLU A 108 3.14 -23.57 2.58
CA GLU A 108 2.86 -23.67 1.15
C GLU A 108 3.89 -22.90 0.33
N HIS A 109 4.54 -23.62 -0.59
CA HIS A 109 5.52 -23.10 -1.53
C HIS A 109 5.22 -23.62 -2.94
N THR A 110 5.73 -22.94 -3.97
CA THR A 110 5.64 -23.53 -5.32
C THR A 110 6.49 -24.78 -5.37
N VAL A 111 5.90 -25.89 -5.86
CA VAL A 111 6.57 -27.17 -6.05
C VAL A 111 6.60 -27.51 -7.54
N LEU A 112 7.69 -28.13 -7.97
CA LEU A 112 7.93 -28.64 -9.31
C LEU A 112 8.26 -30.12 -9.20
N GLY A 113 7.85 -30.91 -10.18
CA GLY A 113 8.23 -32.32 -10.29
C GLY A 113 8.39 -32.72 -11.75
N ASP A 114 9.46 -33.47 -12.05
CA ASP A 114 9.76 -33.94 -13.40
C ASP A 114 9.46 -35.44 -13.59
N GLY A 115 8.75 -36.03 -12.64
CA GLY A 115 8.48 -37.48 -12.59
C GLY A 115 9.58 -38.29 -11.90
N THR A 116 10.78 -37.76 -11.75
CA THR A 116 11.91 -38.43 -11.08
C THR A 116 12.38 -37.71 -9.82
N GLY A 117 12.35 -36.39 -9.83
CA GLY A 117 12.73 -35.52 -8.72
C GLY A 117 11.66 -34.47 -8.43
N TYR A 118 11.82 -33.84 -7.27
CA TYR A 118 10.98 -32.74 -6.81
C TYR A 118 11.85 -31.54 -6.48
N TRP A 119 11.35 -30.36 -6.77
CA TRP A 119 11.98 -29.10 -6.41
C TRP A 119 10.96 -28.17 -5.80
N THR A 120 11.42 -27.31 -4.92
CA THR A 120 10.57 -26.30 -4.32
C THR A 120 11.22 -24.93 -4.39
N LEU A 121 10.37 -23.94 -4.65
CA LEU A 121 10.79 -22.55 -4.70
C LEU A 121 11.00 -22.05 -3.27
N ARG A 122 12.22 -21.57 -3.01
CA ARG A 122 12.61 -20.89 -1.78
C ARG A 122 13.18 -19.54 -2.11
N TYR A 123 13.41 -18.74 -1.07
CA TYR A 123 14.15 -17.50 -1.18
C TYR A 123 15.51 -17.69 -0.55
N ALA A 124 16.56 -17.32 -1.28
CA ALA A 124 17.89 -17.22 -0.72
C ALA A 124 17.94 -16.04 0.30
N PRO A 125 18.97 -15.98 1.18
CA PRO A 125 19.08 -14.91 2.18
C PRO A 125 19.08 -13.49 1.60
N ASP A 126 19.43 -13.32 0.33
CA ASP A 126 19.40 -12.05 -0.40
C ASP A 126 18.02 -11.69 -0.97
N GLY A 127 17.00 -12.51 -0.67
CA GLY A 127 15.63 -12.40 -1.14
C GLY A 127 15.42 -12.90 -2.57
N SER A 128 16.42 -13.50 -3.23
CA SER A 128 16.26 -14.00 -4.60
C SER A 128 15.55 -15.37 -4.63
N PRO A 129 14.64 -15.60 -5.58
CA PRO A 129 13.98 -16.90 -5.73
C PRO A 129 14.98 -17.95 -6.24
N VAL A 130 15.05 -19.08 -5.55
CA VAL A 130 15.92 -20.22 -5.84
C VAL A 130 15.14 -21.52 -5.80
N LEU A 131 15.34 -22.40 -6.79
CA LEU A 131 14.82 -23.76 -6.77
C LEU A 131 15.78 -24.64 -5.98
N ARG A 132 15.24 -25.39 -5.01
CA ARG A 132 15.99 -26.39 -4.25
C ARG A 132 15.36 -27.76 -4.45
N GLU A 133 16.20 -28.78 -4.57
CA GLU A 133 15.74 -30.17 -4.54
C GLU A 133 14.97 -30.42 -3.24
N LEU A 134 13.89 -31.16 -3.33
CA LEU A 134 13.02 -31.55 -2.21
C LEU A 134 13.02 -33.08 -2.14
N ASP A 135 13.39 -33.63 -0.99
CA ASP A 135 13.10 -35.02 -0.69
C ASP A 135 11.61 -35.15 -0.37
N PRO A 136 10.82 -35.84 -1.21
CA PRO A 136 9.37 -35.94 -1.03
C PRO A 136 8.97 -36.72 0.23
N LEU A 137 9.81 -37.65 0.72
CA LEU A 137 9.47 -38.49 1.88
C LEU A 137 9.68 -37.74 3.19
N THR A 138 10.74 -36.94 3.28
CA THR A 138 11.14 -36.27 4.52
C THR A 138 10.84 -34.77 4.54
N GLY A 139 10.55 -34.17 3.38
CA GLY A 139 10.43 -32.73 3.21
C GLY A 139 11.77 -31.99 3.30
N THR A 140 12.91 -32.70 3.37
CA THR A 140 14.23 -32.10 3.51
C THR A 140 14.70 -31.45 2.21
N LEU A 141 15.41 -30.32 2.33
CA LEU A 141 15.89 -29.55 1.19
C LEU A 141 17.32 -29.96 0.79
N GLY A 142 17.47 -30.36 -0.46
CA GLY A 142 18.75 -30.68 -1.10
C GLY A 142 19.44 -29.44 -1.70
N ARG A 143 20.30 -29.65 -2.69
CA ARG A 143 21.08 -28.57 -3.32
C ARG A 143 20.19 -27.56 -4.05
N ALA A 144 20.69 -26.34 -4.20
CA ALA A 144 20.09 -25.34 -5.09
C ALA A 144 20.42 -25.71 -6.54
N ALA A 145 19.42 -26.14 -7.28
CA ALA A 145 19.56 -26.58 -8.67
C ALA A 145 18.22 -26.43 -9.40
N GLU A 146 18.30 -26.10 -10.70
CA GLU A 146 17.15 -26.17 -11.59
C GLU A 146 16.91 -27.63 -12.03
N PRO A 147 15.66 -28.05 -12.30
CA PRO A 147 15.38 -29.35 -12.90
C PRO A 147 16.14 -29.54 -14.22
N PRO A 148 16.63 -30.74 -14.56
CA PRO A 148 17.48 -30.95 -15.75
C PRO A 148 16.89 -30.43 -17.05
N VAL A 149 15.59 -30.64 -17.28
CA VAL A 149 14.88 -30.16 -18.49
C VAL A 149 14.83 -28.63 -18.56
N ILE A 150 14.72 -27.96 -17.42
CA ILE A 150 14.76 -26.50 -17.33
C ILE A 150 16.19 -26.02 -17.52
N ALA A 151 17.17 -26.64 -16.85
CA ALA A 151 18.59 -26.28 -16.92
C ALA A 151 19.13 -26.33 -18.37
N ALA A 152 18.64 -27.27 -19.18
CA ALA A 152 18.99 -27.37 -20.62
C ALA A 152 18.67 -26.09 -21.43
N THR A 153 17.78 -25.24 -20.93
CA THR A 153 17.38 -23.97 -21.58
C THR A 153 18.12 -22.73 -21.06
N ALA A 154 19.17 -22.90 -20.23
CA ALA A 154 19.89 -21.79 -19.59
C ALA A 154 20.47 -20.76 -20.57
N ALA A 155 20.79 -21.16 -21.81
CA ALA A 155 21.27 -20.27 -22.85
C ALA A 155 20.27 -19.15 -23.22
N ALA A 156 18.98 -19.31 -22.93
CA ALA A 156 17.93 -18.29 -23.16
C ALA A 156 17.82 -17.24 -22.03
N GLY A 157 18.71 -17.29 -21.03
CA GLY A 157 18.79 -16.29 -19.96
C GLY A 157 18.37 -16.80 -18.58
N ARG A 158 18.02 -15.87 -17.69
CA ARG A 158 17.69 -16.18 -16.29
C ARG A 158 16.28 -16.78 -16.19
N LEU A 159 16.10 -17.83 -15.38
CA LEU A 159 14.79 -18.40 -15.09
C LEU A 159 13.91 -17.40 -14.31
N VAL A 160 12.66 -17.26 -14.75
CA VAL A 160 11.63 -16.51 -14.03
C VAL A 160 10.84 -17.49 -13.17
N ALA A 161 11.40 -17.87 -12.01
CA ALA A 161 10.91 -19.00 -11.21
C ALA A 161 9.42 -18.89 -10.80
N GLY A 162 8.91 -17.68 -10.51
CA GLY A 162 7.48 -17.49 -10.20
C GLY A 162 6.53 -17.76 -11.38
N ARG A 163 7.05 -17.83 -12.62
CA ARG A 163 6.32 -18.14 -13.85
C ARG A 163 6.65 -19.54 -14.39
N THR A 164 7.35 -20.36 -13.62
CA THR A 164 7.73 -21.72 -13.97
C THR A 164 6.74 -22.72 -13.40
N ARG A 165 6.34 -23.69 -14.23
CA ARG A 165 5.52 -24.85 -13.87
C ARG A 165 6.11 -26.09 -14.51
N LEU A 166 6.32 -27.12 -13.71
CA LEU A 166 6.75 -28.44 -14.16
C LEU A 166 6.02 -29.43 -13.27
N LEU A 167 5.07 -30.16 -13.87
CA LEU A 167 4.20 -31.09 -13.17
C LEU A 167 4.45 -32.50 -13.75
N PRO A 168 4.53 -33.55 -12.92
CA PRO A 168 4.66 -34.91 -13.42
C PRO A 168 3.39 -35.30 -14.21
N MET A 169 3.56 -36.05 -15.29
CA MET A 169 2.45 -36.62 -16.06
C MET A 169 1.52 -37.43 -15.14
N GLN A 170 0.22 -37.25 -15.32
CA GLN A 170 -0.82 -38.05 -14.65
C GLN A 170 -1.59 -38.85 -15.70
N PRO A 171 -2.03 -40.08 -15.38
CA PRO A 171 -2.90 -40.84 -16.27
C PRO A 171 -4.13 -40.04 -16.71
N GLY A 172 -4.44 -40.05 -18.00
CA GLY A 172 -5.58 -39.34 -18.60
C GLY A 172 -5.26 -37.92 -19.11
N LEU A 173 -4.03 -37.45 -18.95
CA LEU A 173 -3.53 -36.16 -19.46
C LEU A 173 -2.58 -36.30 -20.66
N GLU A 174 -2.43 -37.50 -21.22
CA GLU A 174 -1.52 -37.78 -22.35
C GLU A 174 -1.91 -36.98 -23.61
N ARG A 175 -3.18 -36.58 -23.72
CA ARG A 175 -3.73 -35.78 -24.81
C ARG A 175 -3.87 -34.30 -24.47
N THR A 176 -3.10 -33.79 -23.51
CA THR A 176 -3.12 -32.38 -23.10
C THR A 176 -3.07 -31.42 -24.30
N PRO A 177 -3.94 -30.40 -24.37
CA PRO A 177 -3.92 -29.43 -25.46
C PRO A 177 -2.78 -28.41 -25.32
N LEU A 178 -2.04 -28.40 -24.21
CA LEU A 178 -0.87 -27.54 -23.99
C LEU A 178 0.48 -28.20 -24.34
N GLY A 179 0.46 -29.44 -24.84
CA GLY A 179 1.66 -30.20 -25.17
C GLY A 179 2.30 -30.93 -23.97
N THR A 180 2.99 -32.03 -24.26
CA THR A 180 3.75 -32.86 -23.33
C THR A 180 4.80 -33.70 -24.08
N ASP A 181 5.88 -34.08 -23.41
CA ASP A 181 6.84 -35.08 -23.90
C ASP A 181 6.51 -36.52 -23.47
N GLY A 182 5.37 -36.71 -22.79
CA GLY A 182 4.94 -37.99 -22.22
C GLY A 182 5.38 -38.23 -20.77
N THR A 183 6.22 -37.35 -20.20
CA THR A 183 6.72 -37.47 -18.82
C THR A 183 6.31 -36.30 -17.93
N VAL A 184 6.22 -35.09 -18.49
CA VAL A 184 5.91 -33.86 -17.75
C VAL A 184 4.89 -32.98 -18.46
N LEU A 185 4.25 -32.12 -17.67
CA LEU A 185 3.32 -31.08 -18.08
C LEU A 185 3.85 -29.71 -17.63
N GLY A 186 3.36 -28.65 -18.26
CA GLY A 186 3.66 -27.26 -17.92
C GLY A 186 4.66 -26.60 -18.86
N GLY A 187 5.31 -25.56 -18.34
CA GLY A 187 6.21 -24.69 -19.09
C GLY A 187 6.97 -23.72 -18.20
N TRP A 188 8.05 -23.17 -18.72
CA TRP A 188 8.94 -22.27 -17.97
C TRP A 188 9.39 -21.08 -18.81
N VAL A 189 9.70 -19.98 -18.11
CA VAL A 189 10.03 -18.71 -18.76
C VAL A 189 11.46 -18.32 -18.43
N ARG A 190 12.22 -17.99 -19.47
CA ARG A 190 13.57 -17.45 -19.41
C ARG A 190 13.56 -16.00 -19.86
N ARG A 191 14.40 -15.18 -19.25
CA ARG A 191 14.52 -13.76 -19.56
C ARG A 191 15.96 -13.39 -19.85
N GLU A 192 16.16 -12.74 -20.98
CA GLU A 192 17.37 -12.00 -21.30
C GLU A 192 17.09 -10.50 -21.07
N PRO A 193 17.70 -9.87 -20.04
CA PRO A 193 17.41 -8.47 -19.70
C PRO A 193 17.57 -7.52 -20.89
N GLY A 194 16.54 -6.70 -21.16
CA GLY A 194 16.55 -5.70 -22.22
C GLY A 194 16.51 -6.25 -23.65
N ARG A 195 16.28 -7.56 -23.82
CA ARG A 195 16.26 -8.21 -25.13
C ARG A 195 15.00 -9.02 -25.37
N THR A 196 14.82 -10.13 -24.64
CA THR A 196 13.74 -11.08 -24.92
C THR A 196 13.20 -11.77 -23.67
N VAL A 197 11.95 -12.21 -23.75
CA VAL A 197 11.34 -13.20 -22.87
C VAL A 197 11.04 -14.44 -23.71
N THR A 198 11.52 -15.60 -23.26
CA THR A 198 11.32 -16.87 -23.95
C THR A 198 10.55 -17.83 -23.06
N ALA A 199 9.37 -18.26 -23.49
CA ALA A 199 8.64 -19.36 -22.87
C ALA A 199 8.94 -20.68 -23.57
N PHE A 200 9.11 -21.72 -22.76
CA PHE A 200 9.30 -23.10 -23.17
C PHE A 200 8.14 -23.93 -22.62
N THR A 201 7.73 -24.92 -23.39
CA THR A 201 6.68 -25.89 -23.03
C THR A 201 7.30 -27.28 -22.93
N ALA A 202 6.62 -28.20 -22.24
CA ALA A 202 7.09 -29.56 -22.01
C ALA A 202 7.40 -30.34 -23.31
N ASP A 203 6.65 -30.12 -24.40
CA ASP A 203 6.88 -30.74 -25.71
C ASP A 203 8.00 -30.06 -26.54
N GLY A 204 8.68 -29.08 -25.95
CA GLY A 204 9.82 -28.40 -26.56
C GLY A 204 9.48 -27.19 -27.43
N GLN A 205 8.22 -26.73 -27.48
CA GLN A 205 7.92 -25.49 -28.22
C GLN A 205 8.51 -24.27 -27.54
N ARG A 206 8.95 -23.32 -28.37
CA ARG A 206 9.59 -22.06 -27.95
C ARG A 206 8.79 -20.86 -28.45
N ILE A 207 8.45 -19.94 -27.54
CA ILE A 207 7.77 -18.68 -27.83
C ILE A 207 8.66 -17.53 -27.36
N VAL A 208 9.10 -16.66 -28.27
CA VAL A 208 10.03 -15.55 -27.98
C VAL A 208 9.31 -14.23 -28.19
N LEU A 209 9.36 -13.35 -27.18
CA LEU A 209 8.85 -11.98 -27.27
C LEU A 209 9.98 -10.97 -27.06
N PRO A 210 10.10 -9.93 -27.91
CA PRO A 210 11.04 -8.83 -27.68
C PRO A 210 10.64 -8.00 -26.44
N LEU A 211 11.64 -7.45 -25.76
CA LEU A 211 11.44 -6.53 -24.63
C LEU A 211 11.83 -5.11 -25.05
N ASP A 212 10.84 -4.22 -25.17
CA ASP A 212 11.06 -2.81 -25.51
C ASP A 212 11.47 -1.96 -24.30
N GLY A 213 12.66 -2.22 -23.73
CA GLY A 213 13.40 -1.32 -22.81
C GLY A 213 12.70 -0.86 -21.51
N ARG A 214 11.41 -1.17 -21.30
CA ARG A 214 10.58 -0.79 -20.15
C ARG A 214 10.70 -1.82 -19.02
N ARG A 215 10.19 -1.46 -17.83
CA ARG A 215 9.98 -2.38 -16.69
C ARG A 215 9.27 -3.67 -17.14
N GLU A 216 9.37 -4.72 -16.31
CA GLU A 216 8.88 -6.08 -16.59
C GLU A 216 7.60 -6.12 -17.43
N PRO A 217 7.55 -6.93 -18.50
CA PRO A 217 6.34 -7.01 -19.31
C PRO A 217 5.20 -7.51 -18.41
N GLY A 218 4.13 -6.73 -18.35
CA GLY A 218 2.94 -7.10 -17.57
C GLY A 218 2.27 -8.39 -18.07
N VAL A 219 2.65 -8.87 -19.25
CA VAL A 219 2.14 -10.05 -19.96
C VAL A 219 3.31 -10.95 -20.34
N VAL A 220 3.24 -12.25 -20.01
CA VAL A 220 4.23 -13.26 -20.44
C VAL A 220 3.54 -14.43 -21.14
N PRO A 221 4.12 -14.98 -22.22
CA PRO A 221 3.57 -16.16 -22.87
C PRO A 221 3.73 -17.36 -21.94
N ALA A 222 2.74 -18.24 -21.91
CA ALA A 222 2.74 -19.44 -21.09
C ALA A 222 2.83 -20.73 -21.92
N GLY A 223 2.18 -20.76 -23.08
CA GLY A 223 2.22 -21.90 -24.00
C GLY A 223 1.26 -21.72 -25.17
N ARG A 224 1.09 -22.74 -26.01
CA ARG A 224 0.09 -22.75 -27.08
C ARG A 224 -1.04 -23.71 -26.74
N LEU A 225 -2.28 -23.28 -26.96
CA LEU A 225 -3.47 -24.09 -26.74
C LEU A 225 -3.90 -24.73 -28.06
N ALA A 226 -3.70 -26.03 -28.23
CA ALA A 226 -4.17 -26.78 -29.39
C ALA A 226 -5.71 -26.88 -29.38
N LEU A 227 -6.34 -26.37 -30.44
CA LEU A 227 -7.79 -26.42 -30.63
C LEU A 227 -8.16 -27.45 -31.72
N PRO A 228 -9.35 -28.08 -31.66
CA PRO A 228 -9.79 -29.06 -32.67
C PRO A 228 -9.77 -28.46 -34.08
N GLY A 229 -9.10 -29.12 -35.02
CA GLY A 229 -8.93 -28.66 -36.40
C GLY A 229 -7.62 -27.88 -36.66
N GLY A 230 -6.66 -27.87 -35.73
CA GLY A 230 -5.26 -27.52 -36.01
C GLY A 230 -4.85 -26.07 -35.74
N SER A 231 -5.71 -25.22 -35.16
CA SER A 231 -5.28 -23.89 -34.68
C SER A 231 -4.66 -23.98 -33.29
N SER A 232 -3.69 -23.10 -33.01
CA SER A 232 -2.90 -23.15 -31.77
C SER A 232 -2.57 -21.74 -31.24
N PRO A 233 -3.56 -20.97 -30.75
CA PRO A 233 -3.35 -19.64 -30.19
C PRO A 233 -2.34 -19.64 -29.03
N VAL A 234 -1.65 -18.52 -28.85
CA VAL A 234 -0.74 -18.35 -27.71
C VAL A 234 -1.53 -17.92 -26.49
N VAL A 235 -1.38 -18.67 -25.40
CA VAL A 235 -1.89 -18.30 -24.09
C VAL A 235 -0.87 -17.41 -23.40
N SER A 236 -1.29 -16.22 -23.02
CA SER A 236 -0.49 -15.26 -22.28
C SER A 236 -1.08 -14.99 -20.91
N ARG A 237 -0.21 -14.71 -19.93
CA ARG A 237 -0.58 -14.46 -18.54
C ARG A 237 -0.25 -13.03 -18.16
N ARG A 238 -1.29 -12.23 -17.88
CA ARG A 238 -1.20 -10.88 -17.32
C ARG A 238 -1.38 -11.01 -15.80
N SER A 239 -0.43 -10.57 -14.98
CA SER A 239 -0.46 -10.59 -13.49
C SER A 239 -1.50 -11.51 -12.80
N GLY A 240 -1.05 -12.60 -12.16
CA GLY A 240 -1.87 -13.44 -11.26
C GLY A 240 -3.02 -14.23 -11.90
N GLU A 241 -4.05 -13.53 -12.37
CA GLU A 241 -5.41 -14.07 -12.60
C GLU A 241 -5.90 -13.96 -14.05
N HIS A 242 -5.31 -13.07 -14.86
CA HIS A 242 -5.79 -12.79 -16.21
C HIS A 242 -5.05 -13.62 -17.26
N LEU A 243 -5.83 -14.28 -18.12
CA LEU A 243 -5.38 -15.10 -19.24
C LEU A 243 -5.84 -14.45 -20.54
N THR A 244 -4.96 -14.41 -21.53
CA THR A 244 -5.28 -13.86 -22.85
C THR A 244 -4.96 -14.88 -23.92
N LEU A 245 -5.88 -15.11 -24.86
CA LEU A 245 -5.61 -15.85 -26.09
C LEU A 245 -5.21 -14.87 -27.18
N ASN A 246 -4.06 -15.12 -27.82
CA ASN A 246 -3.52 -14.25 -28.87
C ASN A 246 -3.39 -15.05 -30.17
N LEU A 247 -3.54 -14.36 -31.29
CA LEU A 247 -3.27 -14.94 -32.61
C LEU A 247 -1.78 -15.30 -32.78
N SER A 248 -1.51 -16.12 -33.79
CA SER A 248 -0.26 -16.87 -33.94
C SER A 248 0.91 -16.02 -34.46
N ASP A 249 1.35 -15.04 -33.68
CA ASP A 249 2.58 -14.27 -33.90
C ASP A 249 2.95 -13.30 -32.76
N LEU A 250 2.03 -12.92 -31.86
CA LEU A 250 2.31 -12.00 -30.73
C LEU A 250 3.19 -10.82 -31.16
N ALA A 251 2.67 -9.98 -32.06
CA ALA A 251 3.38 -8.81 -32.55
C ALA A 251 3.14 -7.58 -31.63
N ASP A 252 1.95 -7.44 -31.04
CA ASP A 252 1.56 -6.31 -30.20
C ASP A 252 0.58 -6.73 -29.06
N ARG A 253 0.50 -5.92 -27.99
CA ARG A 253 -0.48 -6.03 -26.89
C ARG A 253 -1.94 -5.95 -27.37
N THR A 254 -2.19 -5.45 -28.58
CA THR A 254 -3.51 -5.36 -29.21
C THR A 254 -3.99 -6.66 -29.86
N ASP A 255 -3.14 -7.69 -29.95
CA ASP A 255 -3.45 -8.96 -30.63
C ASP A 255 -4.25 -9.96 -29.76
N GLY A 256 -4.64 -9.54 -28.56
CA GLY A 256 -5.48 -10.33 -27.66
C GLY A 256 -6.91 -10.44 -28.18
N THR A 257 -7.35 -11.64 -28.53
CA THR A 257 -8.70 -11.89 -29.06
C THR A 257 -9.71 -12.24 -27.97
N VAL A 258 -9.24 -12.78 -26.85
CA VAL A 258 -10.07 -13.19 -25.72
C VAL A 258 -9.33 -12.90 -24.42
N GLU A 259 -10.00 -12.27 -23.46
CA GLU A 259 -9.52 -12.11 -22.08
C GLU A 259 -10.40 -12.95 -21.15
N LEU A 260 -9.76 -13.70 -20.25
CA LEU A 260 -10.41 -14.59 -19.30
C LEU A 260 -9.80 -14.34 -17.92
N GLN A 261 -10.62 -14.47 -16.88
CA GLN A 261 -10.15 -14.45 -15.50
C GLN A 261 -10.31 -15.85 -14.88
N ALA A 262 -9.21 -16.41 -14.38
CA ALA A 262 -9.24 -17.70 -13.70
C ALA A 262 -10.14 -17.66 -12.45
N CYS A 263 -10.71 -18.81 -12.08
CA CYS A 263 -11.58 -18.97 -10.91
C CYS A 263 -12.90 -18.17 -10.97
N THR A 264 -13.28 -17.68 -12.15
CA THR A 264 -14.54 -16.95 -12.38
C THR A 264 -15.32 -17.58 -13.54
N PRO A 265 -16.63 -17.30 -13.70
CA PRO A 265 -17.35 -17.64 -14.92
C PRO A 265 -16.69 -17.00 -16.15
N GLY A 266 -16.82 -17.64 -17.31
CA GLY A 266 -16.17 -17.17 -18.55
C GLY A 266 -16.69 -15.86 -19.15
N GLU A 267 -17.67 -15.21 -18.50
CA GLU A 267 -18.35 -14.00 -18.95
C GLU A 267 -18.74 -14.07 -20.43
N LEU A 268 -18.77 -12.96 -21.17
CA LEU A 268 -19.10 -12.97 -22.61
C LEU A 268 -18.05 -13.71 -23.44
N SER A 269 -16.78 -13.64 -23.04
CA SER A 269 -15.65 -14.25 -23.74
C SER A 269 -15.69 -15.78 -23.79
N ALA A 270 -16.38 -16.40 -22.83
CA ALA A 270 -16.57 -17.84 -22.75
C ALA A 270 -17.86 -18.20 -22.00
N ALA A 271 -19.01 -17.63 -22.40
CA ALA A 271 -20.29 -17.75 -21.68
C ALA A 271 -20.79 -19.18 -21.45
N GLY A 272 -20.35 -20.13 -22.29
CA GLY A 272 -20.56 -21.57 -22.10
C GLY A 272 -19.68 -22.25 -21.05
N THR A 273 -18.86 -21.49 -20.34
CA THR A 273 -17.85 -21.94 -19.38
C THR A 273 -18.20 -21.40 -18.01
N ALA A 274 -18.90 -22.19 -17.21
CA ALA A 274 -19.37 -21.79 -15.88
C ALA A 274 -18.23 -21.48 -14.89
N LEU A 275 -17.03 -22.02 -15.14
CA LEU A 275 -15.81 -21.77 -14.37
C LEU A 275 -14.62 -21.86 -15.31
N VAL A 276 -13.86 -20.77 -15.46
CA VAL A 276 -12.55 -20.78 -16.09
C VAL A 276 -11.56 -21.37 -15.10
N PRO A 277 -11.04 -22.58 -15.32
CA PRO A 277 -10.12 -23.19 -14.37
C PRO A 277 -8.77 -22.45 -14.39
N PRO A 278 -7.96 -22.52 -13.32
CA PRO A 278 -6.60 -22.01 -13.32
C PRO A 278 -5.80 -22.58 -14.50
N TYR A 279 -4.85 -21.79 -15.04
CA TYR A 279 -4.07 -22.18 -16.21
C TYR A 279 -3.44 -23.58 -16.11
N ASP A 280 -2.93 -23.95 -14.93
CA ASP A 280 -2.27 -25.24 -14.72
C ASP A 280 -3.24 -26.43 -14.91
N HIS A 281 -4.56 -26.21 -14.84
CA HIS A 281 -5.58 -27.23 -15.08
C HIS A 281 -6.01 -27.31 -16.55
N TRP A 282 -5.53 -26.41 -17.42
CA TRP A 282 -5.88 -26.42 -18.84
C TRP A 282 -5.31 -27.64 -19.57
N HIS A 283 -4.34 -28.32 -18.98
CA HIS A 283 -3.86 -29.64 -19.42
C HIS A 283 -4.97 -30.70 -19.48
N ALA A 284 -6.04 -30.54 -18.71
CA ALA A 284 -7.19 -31.46 -18.68
C ALA A 284 -8.34 -31.05 -19.62
N LEU A 285 -8.20 -29.96 -20.39
CA LEU A 285 -9.26 -29.53 -21.30
C LEU A 285 -9.45 -30.53 -22.44
N ARG A 286 -10.71 -30.87 -22.70
CA ARG A 286 -11.14 -31.76 -23.79
C ARG A 286 -12.09 -31.03 -24.72
N PRO A 287 -12.04 -31.30 -26.03
CA PRO A 287 -13.04 -30.81 -26.96
C PRO A 287 -14.43 -31.31 -26.58
N ARG A 288 -15.41 -30.41 -26.44
CA ARG A 288 -16.79 -30.80 -26.16
C ARG A 288 -17.64 -31.06 -27.41
N ASP A 289 -17.25 -30.46 -28.54
CA ASP A 289 -17.96 -30.52 -29.82
C ASP A 289 -17.00 -30.23 -30.97
N GLU A 290 -16.36 -31.28 -31.50
CA GLU A 290 -15.41 -31.15 -32.62
C GLU A 290 -16.12 -30.80 -33.94
N ALA A 291 -17.35 -31.29 -34.15
CA ALA A 291 -18.15 -30.96 -35.32
C ALA A 291 -18.55 -29.47 -35.31
N GLY A 292 -18.98 -28.95 -34.17
CA GLY A 292 -19.23 -27.52 -33.98
C GLY A 292 -17.98 -26.67 -34.23
N SER A 293 -16.79 -27.14 -33.85
CA SER A 293 -15.53 -26.46 -34.20
C SER A 293 -15.29 -26.39 -35.72
N GLN A 294 -15.60 -27.47 -36.46
CA GLN A 294 -15.50 -27.47 -37.92
C GLN A 294 -16.46 -26.45 -38.55
N VAL A 295 -17.69 -26.36 -38.04
CA VAL A 295 -18.67 -25.35 -38.46
C VAL A 295 -18.14 -23.94 -38.21
N LEU A 296 -17.61 -23.67 -37.01
CA LEU A 296 -17.05 -22.36 -36.66
C LEU A 296 -15.85 -21.96 -37.55
N ARG A 297 -15.04 -22.91 -37.98
CA ARG A 297 -13.92 -22.67 -38.90
C ARG A 297 -14.38 -22.35 -40.33
N ALA A 298 -15.60 -22.74 -40.70
CA ALA A 298 -16.19 -22.47 -42.01
C ALA A 298 -17.02 -21.17 -42.04
N VAL A 299 -17.15 -20.46 -40.91
CA VAL A 299 -17.93 -19.22 -40.81
C VAL A 299 -17.35 -18.16 -41.75
N THR A 300 -18.18 -17.65 -42.65
CA THR A 300 -17.82 -16.56 -43.56
C THR A 300 -17.97 -15.19 -42.88
N ALA A 301 -17.39 -14.14 -43.48
CA ALA A 301 -17.57 -12.78 -42.99
C ALA A 301 -19.05 -12.34 -42.97
N GLU A 302 -19.84 -12.80 -43.95
CA GLU A 302 -21.29 -12.54 -44.03
C GLU A 302 -22.03 -13.22 -42.87
N GLN A 303 -21.69 -14.47 -42.57
CA GLN A 303 -22.27 -15.19 -41.42
C GLN A 303 -21.85 -14.56 -40.09
N ALA A 304 -20.60 -14.10 -39.96
CA ALA A 304 -20.13 -13.38 -38.78
C ALA A 304 -20.90 -12.07 -38.57
N ALA A 305 -21.16 -11.30 -39.63
CA ALA A 305 -21.98 -10.09 -39.55
C ALA A 305 -23.42 -10.42 -39.12
N HIS A 306 -24.01 -11.48 -39.69
CA HIS A 306 -25.35 -11.93 -39.30
C HIS A 306 -25.41 -12.36 -37.83
N LEU A 307 -24.39 -13.05 -37.31
CA LEU A 307 -24.31 -13.42 -35.89
C LEU A 307 -24.27 -12.20 -34.97
N ILE A 308 -23.55 -11.14 -35.35
CA ILE A 308 -23.51 -9.87 -34.62
C ILE A 308 -24.89 -9.21 -34.61
N ASP A 309 -25.58 -9.21 -35.75
CA ASP A 309 -26.93 -8.63 -35.87
C ASP A 309 -27.94 -9.37 -35.01
N VAL A 310 -27.90 -10.70 -35.01
CA VAL A 310 -28.74 -11.56 -34.16
C VAL A 310 -28.39 -11.39 -32.68
N ALA A 311 -27.11 -11.11 -32.38
CA ALA A 311 -26.64 -10.88 -31.02
C ALA A 311 -26.88 -9.46 -30.50
N TRP A 312 -27.45 -8.58 -31.33
CA TRP A 312 -27.66 -7.19 -30.96
C TRP A 312 -28.66 -7.08 -29.79
N PRO A 313 -28.37 -6.28 -28.75
CA PRO A 313 -29.29 -6.08 -27.64
C PRO A 313 -30.66 -5.59 -28.11
N VAL A 314 -31.70 -6.37 -27.85
CA VAL A 314 -33.10 -5.98 -28.00
C VAL A 314 -33.83 -6.23 -26.70
N ASP A 315 -34.69 -5.30 -26.30
CA ASP A 315 -35.54 -5.49 -25.13
C ASP A 315 -36.57 -6.60 -25.42
N ALA A 316 -36.82 -7.47 -24.43
CA ALA A 316 -37.73 -8.61 -24.58
C ALA A 316 -39.21 -8.20 -24.72
N GLU A 317 -39.55 -7.01 -24.22
CA GLU A 317 -40.86 -6.39 -24.43
C GLU A 317 -40.73 -5.26 -25.47
N PRO A 318 -41.71 -5.09 -26.37
CA PRO A 318 -41.71 -3.98 -27.32
C PRO A 318 -41.61 -2.64 -26.59
N VAL A 319 -40.58 -1.86 -26.91
CA VAL A 319 -40.44 -0.49 -26.43
C VAL A 319 -41.31 0.41 -27.31
N PRO A 320 -42.12 1.32 -26.73
CA PRO A 320 -42.85 2.31 -27.51
C PRO A 320 -41.94 3.10 -28.47
N ASP A 321 -42.41 3.37 -29.68
CA ASP A 321 -41.61 4.02 -30.75
C ASP A 321 -41.06 5.40 -30.32
N ASP A 322 -41.76 6.10 -29.44
CA ASP A 322 -41.37 7.41 -28.89
C ASP A 322 -40.30 7.32 -27.80
N GLU A 323 -40.10 6.14 -27.21
CA GLU A 323 -39.03 5.88 -26.22
C GLU A 323 -37.82 5.19 -26.89
N GLN A 324 -38.03 4.44 -27.98
CA GLN A 324 -36.99 3.65 -28.65
C GLN A 324 -35.82 4.51 -29.17
N ARG A 325 -34.62 4.27 -28.64
CA ARG A 325 -33.39 4.91 -29.10
C ARG A 325 -32.74 4.10 -30.21
N TRP A 326 -32.05 4.77 -31.13
CA TRP A 326 -31.41 4.16 -32.31
C TRP A 326 -29.93 4.52 -32.39
N LEU A 327 -29.13 3.63 -32.96
CA LEU A 327 -27.72 3.86 -33.27
C LEU A 327 -27.40 3.36 -34.68
N THR A 328 -26.66 4.16 -35.45
CA THR A 328 -26.18 3.73 -36.76
C THR A 328 -24.79 3.12 -36.61
N VAL A 329 -24.69 1.84 -36.95
CA VAL A 329 -23.46 1.05 -36.88
C VAL A 329 -23.19 0.51 -38.28
N GLN A 330 -22.06 0.92 -38.87
CA GLN A 330 -21.66 0.53 -40.23
C GLN A 330 -22.76 0.78 -41.29
N GLY A 331 -23.49 1.89 -41.20
CA GLY A 331 -24.55 2.25 -42.14
C GLY A 331 -25.91 1.57 -41.92
N VAL A 332 -26.01 0.70 -40.92
CA VAL A 332 -27.28 0.03 -40.55
C VAL A 332 -27.79 0.59 -39.23
N ARG A 333 -29.08 1.00 -39.22
CA ARG A 333 -29.77 1.58 -38.06
C ARG A 333 -30.30 0.48 -37.15
N ARG A 334 -29.86 0.45 -35.90
CA ARG A 334 -30.22 -0.59 -34.90
C ARG A 334 -30.85 0.02 -33.64
N PRO A 335 -31.84 -0.63 -33.02
CA PRO A 335 -32.44 -0.17 -31.78
C PRO A 335 -31.47 -0.37 -30.59
N LEU A 336 -31.54 0.47 -29.57
CA LEU A 336 -30.78 0.32 -28.33
C LEU A 336 -31.67 -0.28 -27.24
N ALA A 337 -31.17 -1.33 -26.58
CA ALA A 337 -31.84 -1.86 -25.37
C ALA A 337 -31.79 -0.83 -24.22
N GLN A 338 -32.96 -0.56 -23.66
CA GLN A 338 -33.16 0.32 -22.53
C GLN A 338 -33.03 -0.40 -21.18
N ARG A 339 -33.47 -1.66 -21.09
CA ARG A 339 -33.43 -2.40 -19.83
C ARG A 339 -32.04 -3.02 -19.62
N GLY A 340 -31.51 -2.87 -18.41
CA GLY A 340 -30.20 -3.42 -18.04
C GLY A 340 -30.13 -4.95 -18.18
N GLU A 341 -31.25 -5.64 -17.94
CA GLU A 341 -31.34 -7.11 -18.07
C GLU A 341 -31.22 -7.58 -19.52
N ALA A 342 -31.75 -6.83 -20.49
CA ALA A 342 -31.61 -7.13 -21.93
C ALA A 342 -30.17 -6.96 -22.46
N ARG A 343 -29.33 -6.21 -21.72
CA ARG A 343 -27.89 -6.17 -22.00
C ARG A 343 -27.14 -7.41 -21.52
N ASN A 344 -27.71 -8.13 -20.56
CA ASN A 344 -27.11 -9.31 -19.95
C ASN A 344 -27.69 -10.62 -20.52
N SER A 345 -28.73 -10.56 -21.35
CA SER A 345 -29.32 -11.73 -22.00
C SER A 345 -28.50 -12.20 -23.20
N LEU A 346 -28.23 -13.50 -23.27
CA LEU A 346 -27.54 -14.14 -24.39
C LEU A 346 -28.54 -14.76 -25.38
N PRO A 347 -28.49 -14.41 -26.67
CA PRO A 347 -29.44 -14.91 -27.67
C PRO A 347 -29.03 -16.29 -28.21
N VAL A 348 -28.95 -17.28 -27.32
CA VAL A 348 -28.46 -18.64 -27.64
C VAL A 348 -29.32 -19.32 -28.70
N GLU A 349 -30.64 -19.20 -28.62
CA GLU A 349 -31.57 -19.81 -29.58
C GLU A 349 -31.44 -19.20 -30.99
N ALA A 350 -31.37 -17.87 -31.07
CA ALA A 350 -31.26 -17.17 -32.35
C ALA A 350 -29.89 -17.42 -33.01
N VAL A 351 -28.82 -17.47 -32.21
CA VAL A 351 -27.49 -17.89 -32.69
C VAL A 351 -27.48 -19.36 -33.13
N GLY A 352 -28.19 -20.23 -32.43
CA GLY A 352 -28.37 -21.64 -32.83
C GLY A 352 -29.09 -21.79 -34.17
N ALA A 353 -30.08 -20.94 -34.44
CA ALA A 353 -30.75 -20.91 -35.75
C ALA A 353 -29.82 -20.42 -36.88
N ALA A 354 -28.93 -19.48 -36.59
CA ALA A 354 -27.93 -18.98 -37.55
C ALA A 354 -26.80 -19.99 -37.83
N LEU A 355 -26.50 -20.89 -36.88
CA LEU A 355 -25.47 -21.93 -36.99
C LEU A 355 -26.02 -23.32 -36.57
N PRO A 356 -26.90 -23.94 -37.37
CA PRO A 356 -27.58 -25.19 -37.00
C PRO A 356 -26.63 -26.39 -36.88
N GLY A 357 -25.40 -26.29 -37.40
CA GLY A 357 -24.38 -27.33 -37.31
C GLY A 357 -23.69 -27.44 -35.95
N ILE A 358 -23.95 -26.53 -35.00
CA ILE A 358 -23.42 -26.60 -33.64
C ILE A 358 -24.44 -27.30 -32.74
N SER A 359 -24.09 -28.47 -32.25
CA SER A 359 -25.01 -29.34 -31.50
C SER A 359 -24.95 -29.12 -29.98
N HIS A 360 -23.82 -28.64 -29.46
CA HIS A 360 -23.62 -28.53 -28.02
C HIS A 360 -24.11 -27.18 -27.47
N PRO A 361 -25.06 -27.14 -26.51
CA PRO A 361 -25.71 -25.90 -26.04
C PRO A 361 -24.72 -24.93 -25.37
N LEU A 362 -23.74 -25.43 -24.63
CA LEU A 362 -22.70 -24.57 -24.05
C LEU A 362 -21.73 -24.02 -25.11
N LEU A 363 -21.49 -24.71 -26.24
CA LEU A 363 -20.70 -24.11 -27.32
C LEU A 363 -21.49 -22.97 -27.96
N LEU A 364 -22.79 -23.18 -28.22
CA LEU A 364 -23.70 -22.12 -28.68
C LEU A 364 -23.73 -20.90 -27.75
N ALA A 365 -23.79 -21.12 -26.43
CA ALA A 365 -23.72 -20.03 -25.46
C ALA A 365 -22.41 -19.24 -25.57
N GLY A 366 -21.26 -19.91 -25.73
CA GLY A 366 -19.98 -19.26 -25.97
C GLY A 366 -19.95 -18.43 -27.26
N VAL A 367 -20.50 -18.96 -28.35
CA VAL A 367 -20.62 -18.25 -29.64
C VAL A 367 -21.52 -17.02 -29.50
N ALA A 368 -22.66 -17.16 -28.81
CA ALA A 368 -23.56 -16.05 -28.53
C ALA A 368 -22.89 -14.97 -27.67
N GLY A 369 -22.07 -15.36 -26.69
CA GLY A 369 -21.27 -14.44 -25.88
C GLY A 369 -20.26 -13.65 -26.70
N LEU A 370 -19.54 -14.30 -27.62
CA LEU A 370 -18.57 -13.63 -28.50
C LEU A 370 -19.26 -12.69 -29.50
N ALA A 371 -20.35 -13.13 -30.12
CA ALA A 371 -21.15 -12.29 -31.01
C ALA A 371 -21.71 -11.07 -30.26
N ARG A 372 -22.11 -11.27 -29.01
CA ARG A 372 -22.58 -10.20 -28.13
C ARG A 372 -21.47 -9.22 -27.76
N ALA A 373 -20.28 -9.72 -27.40
CA ALA A 373 -19.13 -8.87 -27.12
C ALA A 373 -18.72 -8.01 -28.33
N ALA A 374 -18.82 -8.57 -29.54
CA ALA A 374 -18.61 -7.84 -30.79
C ALA A 374 -19.69 -6.76 -31.00
N ALA A 375 -20.96 -7.07 -30.78
CA ALA A 375 -22.06 -6.10 -30.83
C ALA A 375 -21.87 -4.95 -29.81
N ASP A 376 -21.51 -5.26 -28.56
CA ASP A 376 -21.25 -4.26 -27.53
C ASP A 376 -19.99 -3.41 -27.83
N LEU A 377 -18.98 -3.99 -28.48
CA LEU A 377 -17.82 -3.22 -28.98
C LEU A 377 -18.23 -2.25 -30.09
N LEU A 378 -19.07 -2.70 -31.03
CA LEU A 378 -19.60 -1.85 -32.11
C LEU A 378 -20.51 -0.75 -31.58
N ASP A 379 -21.40 -1.03 -30.60
CA ASP A 379 -22.19 -0.02 -29.89
C ASP A 379 -21.28 1.03 -29.26
N ARG A 380 -20.29 0.61 -28.45
CA ARG A 380 -19.32 1.52 -27.84
C ARG A 380 -18.58 2.34 -28.87
N THR A 381 -18.07 1.73 -29.94
CA THR A 381 -17.30 2.40 -30.99
C THR A 381 -18.16 3.42 -31.73
N ALA A 382 -19.38 3.04 -32.09
CA ALA A 382 -20.31 3.93 -32.79
C ALA A 382 -20.69 5.15 -31.94
N ARG A 383 -20.73 5.04 -30.60
CA ARG A 383 -20.93 6.21 -29.72
C ARG A 383 -19.77 7.23 -29.75
N PHE A 384 -18.58 6.83 -30.19
CA PHE A 384 -17.43 7.74 -30.37
C PHE A 384 -17.30 8.27 -31.80
N LEU A 385 -18.01 7.67 -32.77
CA LEU A 385 -18.03 8.16 -34.15
C LEU A 385 -19.07 9.28 -34.30
N PRO A 386 -18.81 10.32 -35.12
CA PRO A 386 -19.80 11.34 -35.44
C PRO A 386 -21.06 10.68 -36.00
N GLN A 387 -22.17 10.73 -35.25
CA GLN A 387 -23.45 10.22 -35.70
C GLN A 387 -24.12 11.27 -36.58
N PRO A 388 -24.76 10.90 -37.71
CA PRO A 388 -25.63 11.82 -38.42
C PRO A 388 -26.72 12.29 -37.46
N GLU A 389 -26.91 13.60 -37.33
CA GLU A 389 -27.87 14.23 -36.41
C GLU A 389 -29.27 13.65 -36.62
N ALA A 390 -29.64 12.66 -35.81
CA ALA A 390 -30.98 12.14 -35.75
C ALA A 390 -31.71 12.85 -34.61
N GLU A 391 -32.68 13.67 -35.00
CA GLU A 391 -33.65 14.35 -34.14
C GLU A 391 -34.18 13.41 -33.05
N ARG A 392 -33.97 13.78 -31.78
CA ARG A 392 -34.50 13.06 -30.61
C ARG A 392 -35.92 13.52 -30.32
N PRO A 393 -36.94 12.65 -30.26
CA PRO A 393 -38.03 12.83 -29.34
C PRO A 393 -37.62 12.23 -28.00
N GLY A 394 -37.57 13.05 -26.95
CA GLY A 394 -37.36 12.57 -25.59
C GLY A 394 -38.30 13.34 -24.67
N LYS A 395 -39.04 12.62 -23.82
CA LYS A 395 -39.70 13.20 -22.65
C LYS A 395 -38.71 14.10 -21.93
N ALA A 396 -39.16 15.29 -21.57
CA ALA A 396 -38.36 16.31 -20.91
C ALA A 396 -37.94 15.87 -19.49
N GLU A 397 -36.92 15.02 -19.39
CA GLU A 397 -36.01 15.09 -18.26
C GLU A 397 -35.27 16.43 -18.36
N ALA A 398 -35.23 17.18 -17.27
CA ALA A 398 -34.45 18.42 -17.22
C ALA A 398 -33.01 18.07 -17.63
N ALA A 399 -32.54 18.66 -18.74
CA ALA A 399 -31.21 18.39 -19.26
C ALA A 399 -30.18 18.62 -18.15
N GLU A 400 -29.34 17.60 -17.88
CA GLU A 400 -28.23 17.69 -16.93
C GLU A 400 -27.43 18.96 -17.24
N TRP A 401 -27.29 19.86 -16.27
CA TRP A 401 -26.49 21.06 -16.48
C TRP A 401 -25.02 20.66 -16.60
N ARG A 402 -24.44 20.93 -17.77
CA ARG A 402 -23.09 20.57 -18.16
C ARG A 402 -22.30 21.83 -18.52
N PRO A 403 -21.72 22.51 -17.52
CA PRO A 403 -20.80 23.62 -17.76
C PRO A 403 -19.51 23.14 -18.43
N ASP A 404 -18.77 24.06 -19.06
CA ASP A 404 -17.48 23.78 -19.74
C ASP A 404 -16.40 23.25 -18.77
N HIS A 405 -16.54 23.54 -17.48
CA HIS A 405 -15.68 23.08 -16.38
C HIS A 405 -16.54 22.67 -15.20
N GLY A 406 -16.06 21.76 -14.35
CA GLY A 406 -16.79 21.27 -13.18
C GLY A 406 -17.29 19.83 -13.32
N LEU A 407 -16.58 19.03 -14.12
CA LEU A 407 -16.74 17.58 -14.12
C LEU A 407 -16.36 17.04 -12.73
N ASP A 408 -17.02 15.98 -12.27
CA ASP A 408 -16.84 15.46 -10.92
C ASP A 408 -15.36 15.10 -10.66
N HIS A 409 -14.68 14.48 -11.63
CA HIS A 409 -13.26 14.15 -11.52
C HIS A 409 -12.34 15.38 -11.50
N GLU A 410 -12.66 16.46 -12.24
CA GLU A 410 -11.91 17.71 -12.19
C GLU A 410 -12.05 18.37 -10.81
N LEU A 411 -13.27 18.36 -10.24
CA LEU A 411 -13.53 18.86 -8.90
C LEU A 411 -12.80 18.04 -7.84
N ARG A 412 -12.82 16.71 -7.96
CA ARG A 412 -12.09 15.81 -7.06
C ARG A 412 -10.60 16.11 -7.06
N ASP A 413 -9.98 16.16 -8.23
CA ASP A 413 -8.53 16.34 -8.35
C ASP A 413 -8.12 17.75 -7.88
N ALA A 414 -8.97 18.75 -8.11
CA ALA A 414 -8.78 20.12 -7.61
C ALA A 414 -8.91 20.22 -6.09
N VAL A 415 -9.98 19.66 -5.49
CA VAL A 415 -10.21 19.67 -4.03
C VAL A 415 -9.14 18.87 -3.30
N ASN A 416 -8.77 17.69 -3.81
CA ASN A 416 -7.76 16.82 -3.20
C ASN A 416 -6.35 17.43 -3.14
N THR A 417 -6.10 18.53 -3.85
CA THR A 417 -4.83 19.25 -3.77
C THR A 417 -4.62 19.86 -2.39
N VAL A 418 -5.70 20.35 -1.76
CA VAL A 418 -5.67 21.00 -0.44
C VAL A 418 -6.48 20.27 0.64
N LEU A 419 -7.42 19.41 0.25
CA LEU A 419 -8.29 18.65 1.16
C LEU A 419 -8.38 17.17 0.71
N PRO A 420 -7.28 16.39 0.82
CA PRO A 420 -7.17 15.03 0.26
C PRO A 420 -8.07 13.99 0.93
N ASP A 421 -8.50 14.24 2.16
CA ASP A 421 -9.40 13.35 2.90
C ASP A 421 -10.87 13.58 2.55
N ASN A 422 -11.18 14.63 1.78
CA ASN A 422 -12.53 14.95 1.40
C ASN A 422 -13.02 14.03 0.26
N ARG A 423 -14.08 13.26 0.52
CA ARG A 423 -14.68 12.33 -0.44
C ARG A 423 -15.91 12.94 -1.09
N GLY A 424 -16.56 12.21 -2.00
CA GLY A 424 -17.85 12.63 -2.56
C GLY A 424 -17.78 13.54 -3.79
N PHE A 425 -16.67 13.53 -4.53
CA PHE A 425 -16.50 14.22 -5.83
C PHE A 425 -16.38 13.24 -7.01
N GLY A 426 -17.18 12.18 -7.00
CA GLY A 426 -17.19 11.10 -7.99
C GLY A 426 -16.34 9.89 -7.60
N ASN A 427 -16.57 8.77 -8.29
CA ASN A 427 -15.89 7.50 -8.02
C ASN A 427 -14.40 7.56 -8.38
N THR A 428 -13.56 6.97 -7.52
CA THR A 428 -12.09 6.86 -7.73
C THR A 428 -11.71 5.93 -8.89
N TRP A 429 -12.62 5.06 -9.33
CA TRP A 429 -12.39 4.10 -10.41
C TRP A 429 -13.24 4.44 -11.63
N GLY A 430 -12.59 4.92 -12.69
CA GLY A 430 -13.22 5.38 -13.93
C GLY A 430 -13.49 6.88 -13.92
N SER A 431 -12.99 7.59 -14.96
CA SER A 431 -13.44 8.96 -15.22
C SER A 431 -14.77 8.88 -15.94
N SER A 432 -15.83 9.41 -15.32
CA SER A 432 -17.09 9.66 -16.00
C SER A 432 -17.25 11.15 -16.20
N ASP A 433 -17.59 11.58 -17.43
CA ASP A 433 -17.90 12.97 -17.77
C ASP A 433 -19.31 13.34 -17.25
N ARG A 434 -19.40 13.40 -15.92
CA ARG A 434 -20.60 13.73 -15.14
C ARG A 434 -20.37 14.99 -14.33
N CYS A 435 -21.44 15.72 -14.08
CA CYS A 435 -21.45 16.91 -13.21
C CYS A 435 -22.43 16.68 -12.05
N TRP A 436 -22.50 15.47 -11.48
CA TRP A 436 -23.49 15.13 -10.47
C TRP A 436 -23.31 15.93 -9.19
N VAL A 437 -22.07 16.23 -8.80
CA VAL A 437 -21.77 17.05 -7.61
C VAL A 437 -22.46 18.41 -7.71
N LEU A 438 -22.29 19.10 -8.84
CA LEU A 438 -22.86 20.43 -9.06
C LEU A 438 -24.38 20.41 -9.23
N ASN A 439 -24.93 19.39 -9.91
CA ASN A 439 -26.37 19.25 -10.10
C ASN A 439 -27.07 18.92 -8.76
N ASN A 440 -26.50 18.02 -7.96
CA ASN A 440 -27.00 17.71 -6.62
C ASN A 440 -26.94 18.93 -5.70
N LEU A 441 -25.82 19.67 -5.70
CA LEU A 441 -25.68 20.92 -4.95
C LEU A 441 -26.80 21.90 -5.31
N ARG A 442 -27.04 22.14 -6.61
CA ARG A 442 -28.13 23.03 -7.07
C ARG A 442 -29.51 22.57 -6.63
N ALA A 443 -29.78 21.27 -6.73
CA ALA A 443 -31.07 20.70 -6.33
C ALA A 443 -31.33 20.93 -4.84
N VAL A 444 -30.33 20.67 -3.99
CA VAL A 444 -30.42 20.91 -2.55
C VAL A 444 -30.55 22.40 -2.23
N THR A 445 -29.75 23.27 -2.85
CA THR A 445 -29.85 24.73 -2.68
C THR A 445 -31.24 25.24 -3.02
N ALA A 446 -31.84 24.76 -4.12
CA ALA A 446 -33.18 25.16 -4.54
C ALA A 446 -34.26 24.75 -3.50
N VAL A 447 -34.13 23.55 -2.94
CA VAL A 447 -35.06 23.02 -1.93
C VAL A 447 -34.92 23.78 -0.61
N LEU A 448 -33.70 24.11 -0.18
CA LEU A 448 -33.51 24.92 1.02
C LEU A 448 -34.02 26.35 0.82
N ALA A 449 -33.86 26.92 -0.38
CA ALA A 449 -34.30 28.28 -0.70
C ALA A 449 -35.84 28.40 -0.80
N ALA A 450 -36.52 27.33 -1.23
CA ALA A 450 -37.96 27.26 -1.36
C ALA A 450 -38.48 25.93 -0.77
N PRO A 451 -38.47 25.78 0.57
CA PRO A 451 -38.78 24.51 1.19
C PRO A 451 -40.26 24.15 1.01
N PRO A 452 -40.59 22.87 0.79
CA PRO A 452 -41.97 22.42 0.72
C PRO A 452 -42.70 22.68 2.04
N ALA A 453 -44.02 22.93 1.96
CA ALA A 453 -44.84 23.22 3.13
C ALA A 453 -44.88 22.01 4.08
N ALA A 454 -44.68 22.27 5.38
CA ALA A 454 -44.86 21.25 6.42
C ALA A 454 -46.36 20.94 6.61
N THR A 455 -46.70 19.67 6.87
CA THR A 455 -48.09 19.23 7.03
C THR A 455 -48.39 18.81 8.48
N GLY A 456 -48.79 19.77 9.31
CA GLY A 456 -49.14 19.54 10.73
C GLY A 456 -48.03 19.95 11.71
N ASP A 457 -48.25 19.66 13.00
CA ASP A 457 -47.42 20.19 14.11
C ASP A 457 -46.14 19.37 14.41
N GLY A 458 -45.81 18.36 13.59
CA GLY A 458 -44.69 17.44 13.79
C GLY A 458 -43.77 17.28 12.57
N TRP A 459 -42.81 16.35 12.63
CA TRP A 459 -41.94 16.04 11.49
C TRP A 459 -42.73 15.42 10.33
N THR A 460 -42.50 15.91 9.11
CA THR A 460 -43.18 15.45 7.89
C THR A 460 -42.20 15.27 6.73
N THR A 461 -42.54 14.44 5.76
CA THR A 461 -41.75 14.22 4.53
C THR A 461 -42.53 14.66 3.28
N PRO A 462 -42.71 15.98 3.05
CA PRO A 462 -43.62 16.47 2.01
C PRO A 462 -43.09 16.35 0.57
N ALA A 463 -41.80 16.06 0.37
CA ALA A 463 -41.21 15.94 -0.97
C ALA A 463 -39.98 15.01 -0.99
N THR A 464 -39.64 14.54 -2.20
CA THR A 464 -38.40 13.84 -2.51
C THR A 464 -37.71 14.53 -3.68
N VAL A 465 -36.40 14.76 -3.57
CA VAL A 465 -35.57 15.42 -4.58
C VAL A 465 -34.72 14.39 -5.30
N THR A 466 -34.65 14.46 -6.62
CA THR A 466 -33.78 13.58 -7.40
C THR A 466 -32.30 13.94 -7.18
N LEU A 467 -31.55 13.03 -6.56
CA LEU A 467 -30.11 13.14 -6.37
C LEU A 467 -29.41 11.98 -7.08
N HIS A 468 -28.24 12.25 -7.67
CA HIS A 468 -27.47 11.28 -8.45
C HIS A 468 -26.19 10.83 -7.74
N GLY A 469 -25.63 9.68 -8.10
CA GLY A 469 -24.28 9.29 -7.70
C GLY A 469 -24.11 8.73 -6.28
N GLY A 470 -25.15 8.69 -5.45
CA GLY A 470 -25.06 8.17 -4.07
C GLY A 470 -24.10 9.00 -3.21
N ASP A 471 -23.47 8.38 -2.22
CA ASP A 471 -22.46 9.02 -1.35
C ASP A 471 -21.28 9.63 -2.11
N ALA A 472 -21.01 9.13 -3.31
CA ALA A 472 -19.92 9.61 -4.15
C ALA A 472 -20.13 11.01 -4.74
N ALA A 473 -21.30 11.67 -4.62
CA ALA A 473 -21.58 12.96 -5.29
C ALA A 473 -22.02 14.09 -4.34
N HIS A 474 -21.71 13.99 -3.04
CA HIS A 474 -22.13 14.95 -2.02
C HIS A 474 -20.96 15.59 -1.23
N GLY A 475 -19.74 15.50 -1.76
CA GLY A 475 -18.52 16.01 -1.09
C GLY A 475 -18.48 17.52 -0.86
N TRP A 476 -19.34 18.27 -1.55
CA TRP A 476 -19.50 19.70 -1.35
C TRP A 476 -19.98 20.05 0.07
N LEU A 477 -20.70 19.14 0.76
CA LEU A 477 -21.16 19.38 2.13
C LEU A 477 -19.97 19.47 3.09
N HIS A 478 -18.97 18.60 2.91
CA HIS A 478 -17.74 18.57 3.69
C HIS A 478 -16.87 19.82 3.50
N LEU A 479 -17.09 20.61 2.43
CA LEU A 479 -16.38 21.87 2.19
C LEU A 479 -16.94 23.04 3.01
N LEU A 480 -18.17 22.94 3.49
CA LEU A 480 -18.75 23.97 4.36
C LEU A 480 -17.96 23.99 5.69
N GLY A 481 -17.53 25.18 6.09
CA GLY A 481 -16.56 25.42 7.17
C GLY A 481 -15.09 25.40 6.74
N ARG A 482 -14.79 25.23 5.44
CA ARG A 482 -13.42 25.13 4.89
C ARG A 482 -13.26 25.90 3.56
N ILE A 483 -14.08 26.93 3.34
CA ILE A 483 -14.13 27.65 2.06
C ILE A 483 -12.91 28.55 1.86
N ASP A 484 -12.28 28.98 2.94
CA ASP A 484 -10.99 29.67 2.93
C ASP A 484 -9.89 28.80 2.32
N THR A 485 -9.78 27.53 2.70
CA THR A 485 -8.82 26.59 2.09
C THR A 485 -9.07 26.45 0.58
N LEU A 486 -10.34 26.42 0.16
CA LEU A 486 -10.71 26.35 -1.26
C LEU A 486 -10.36 27.65 -2.01
N ALA A 487 -10.56 28.81 -1.38
CA ALA A 487 -10.18 30.11 -1.94
C ALA A 487 -8.66 30.21 -2.13
N HIS A 488 -7.86 29.67 -1.21
CA HIS A 488 -6.42 29.54 -1.39
C HIS A 488 -6.08 28.70 -2.64
N ALA A 489 -6.71 27.53 -2.81
CA ALA A 489 -6.49 26.68 -3.98
C ALA A 489 -6.86 27.37 -5.31
N VAL A 490 -7.91 28.20 -5.33
CA VAL A 490 -8.29 29.00 -6.51
C VAL A 490 -7.21 30.04 -6.84
N ALA A 491 -6.69 30.72 -5.82
CA ALA A 491 -5.68 31.77 -5.97
C ALA A 491 -4.27 31.22 -6.27
N ALA A 492 -4.00 29.97 -5.92
CA ALA A 492 -2.68 29.36 -5.99
C ALA A 492 -2.09 29.35 -7.44
N PRO A 493 -0.80 29.69 -7.60
CA PRO A 493 -0.12 29.72 -8.90
C PRO A 493 -0.12 28.40 -9.67
N LEU A 494 0.08 27.27 -8.98
CA LEU A 494 0.21 25.94 -9.59
C LEU A 494 -1.12 25.22 -9.85
N THR A 495 -2.26 25.83 -9.50
CA THR A 495 -3.57 25.28 -9.83
C THR A 495 -3.78 25.33 -11.34
N ALA A 496 -4.04 24.18 -11.96
CA ALA A 496 -4.28 24.08 -13.40
C ALA A 496 -5.48 24.97 -13.81
N PRO A 497 -5.47 25.61 -14.99
CA PRO A 497 -6.57 26.48 -15.42
C PRO A 497 -7.96 25.83 -15.38
N SER A 498 -8.10 24.57 -15.80
CA SER A 498 -9.37 23.83 -15.75
C SER A 498 -9.84 23.56 -14.32
N HIS A 499 -8.91 23.19 -13.43
CA HIS A 499 -9.18 23.02 -12.00
C HIS A 499 -9.62 24.34 -11.38
N ARG A 500 -8.92 25.45 -11.67
CA ARG A 500 -9.28 26.78 -11.17
C ARG A 500 -10.69 27.17 -11.61
N SER A 501 -11.03 27.02 -12.89
CA SER A 501 -12.36 27.31 -13.41
C SER A 501 -13.44 26.46 -12.71
N SER A 502 -13.16 25.17 -12.47
CA SER A 502 -14.06 24.26 -11.77
C SER A 502 -14.27 24.68 -10.30
N LEU A 503 -13.20 25.07 -9.60
CA LEU A 503 -13.28 25.56 -8.23
C LEU A 503 -14.02 26.91 -8.12
N VAL A 504 -13.78 27.84 -9.06
CA VAL A 504 -14.53 29.12 -9.13
C VAL A 504 -16.01 28.86 -9.37
N LEU A 505 -16.35 27.89 -10.21
CA LEU A 505 -17.74 27.50 -10.44
C LEU A 505 -18.38 26.91 -9.19
N LEU A 506 -17.69 25.98 -8.52
CA LEU A 506 -18.15 25.38 -7.26
C LEU A 506 -18.36 26.44 -6.17
N LEU A 507 -17.41 27.37 -5.99
CA LEU A 507 -17.56 28.50 -5.06
C LEU A 507 -18.78 29.35 -5.41
N GLY A 508 -19.01 29.62 -6.69
CA GLY A 508 -20.17 30.36 -7.16
C GLY A 508 -21.50 29.69 -6.75
N GLU A 509 -21.60 28.37 -6.91
CA GLU A 509 -22.79 27.63 -6.47
C GLU A 509 -22.96 27.58 -4.95
N LEU A 510 -21.86 27.44 -4.21
CA LEU A 510 -21.88 27.45 -2.74
C LEU A 510 -22.29 28.81 -2.17
N THR A 511 -22.11 29.92 -2.90
CA THR A 511 -22.54 31.27 -2.48
C THR A 511 -24.02 31.59 -2.76
N ARG A 512 -24.82 30.60 -3.19
CA ARG A 512 -26.24 30.81 -3.51
C ARG A 512 -27.16 30.32 -2.39
N GLY A 513 -28.26 31.05 -2.20
CA GLY A 513 -29.35 30.65 -1.32
C GLY A 513 -28.91 30.42 0.13
N PRO A 514 -29.61 29.57 0.87
CA PRO A 514 -29.31 29.31 2.28
C PRO A 514 -27.94 28.67 2.55
N LEU A 515 -27.31 28.03 1.55
CA LEU A 515 -25.95 27.53 1.69
C LEU A 515 -24.89 28.64 1.76
N ALA A 516 -25.26 29.89 1.45
CA ALA A 516 -24.40 31.05 1.66
C ALA A 516 -24.46 31.57 3.10
N ASP A 517 -25.58 31.34 3.80
CA ASP A 517 -25.82 31.75 5.19
C ASP A 517 -25.36 30.64 6.14
N ARG A 518 -24.05 30.43 6.18
CA ARG A 518 -23.38 29.34 6.89
C ARG A 518 -23.12 29.73 8.34
N GLY A 519 -23.15 28.77 9.26
CA GLY A 519 -22.83 28.98 10.67
C GLY A 519 -23.91 28.41 11.57
N ALA A 520 -24.56 29.25 12.38
CA ALA A 520 -25.53 28.79 13.38
C ALA A 520 -26.79 28.13 12.78
N THR A 521 -27.14 28.41 11.52
CA THR A 521 -28.38 27.95 10.88
C THR A 521 -28.21 26.72 9.99
N LEU A 522 -26.98 26.24 9.78
CA LEU A 522 -26.69 25.06 8.95
C LEU A 522 -25.73 24.11 9.66
N ARG A 523 -26.01 22.80 9.61
CA ARG A 523 -25.05 21.77 10.03
C ARG A 523 -25.08 20.55 9.11
N GLU A 524 -23.97 19.85 9.07
CA GLU A 524 -23.88 18.49 8.53
C GLU A 524 -24.20 17.50 9.64
N ILE A 525 -25.05 16.52 9.34
CA ILE A 525 -25.44 15.46 10.29
C ILE A 525 -25.40 14.08 9.64
N VAL A 526 -25.03 13.09 10.45
CA VAL A 526 -25.21 11.68 10.11
C VAL A 526 -26.35 11.12 10.95
N LEU A 527 -27.41 10.70 10.27
CA LEU A 527 -28.63 10.15 10.85
C LEU A 527 -28.60 8.63 10.77
N ALA A 528 -28.85 7.96 11.90
CA ALA A 528 -28.91 6.52 11.96
C ALA A 528 -30.32 6.02 12.30
N GLU A 529 -30.71 4.93 11.66
CA GLU A 529 -31.92 4.17 11.99
C GLU A 529 -31.59 2.68 12.09
N THR A 530 -32.46 1.94 12.78
CA THR A 530 -32.24 0.50 12.98
C THR A 530 -32.60 -0.24 11.70
N ASP A 531 -31.70 -1.08 11.19
CA ASP A 531 -31.98 -1.88 10.00
C ASP A 531 -32.95 -3.03 10.38
N ASP A 532 -34.23 -2.92 9.99
CA ASP A 532 -35.25 -3.96 10.22
C ASP A 532 -34.94 -5.28 9.45
N ARG A 533 -33.85 -5.34 8.67
CA ARG A 533 -33.29 -6.61 8.14
C ARG A 533 -33.08 -7.68 9.21
N ALA A 534 -32.84 -7.32 10.47
CA ALA A 534 -32.75 -8.27 11.58
C ALA A 534 -34.08 -9.03 11.85
N LYS A 535 -35.22 -8.53 11.34
CA LYS A 535 -36.56 -9.12 11.49
C LYS A 535 -37.15 -9.71 10.21
N GLY A 536 -36.45 -9.65 9.07
CA GLY A 536 -36.78 -10.42 7.87
C GLY A 536 -38.00 -9.96 7.06
N THR A 537 -38.48 -8.71 7.20
CA THR A 537 -39.66 -8.24 6.46
C THR A 537 -39.41 -6.91 5.74
N GLY A 538 -39.15 -6.96 4.42
CA GLY A 538 -39.31 -5.83 3.48
C GLY A 538 -38.03 -5.35 2.76
N PRO A 539 -38.15 -4.77 1.55
CA PRO A 539 -37.05 -4.09 0.85
C PRO A 539 -36.65 -2.78 1.57
N VAL A 540 -35.36 -2.41 1.46
CA VAL A 540 -34.81 -1.16 2.03
C VAL A 540 -35.61 0.04 1.51
N THR A 541 -36.15 0.87 2.41
CA THR A 541 -36.68 2.18 2.02
C THR A 541 -35.50 3.08 1.70
N PHE A 542 -35.29 3.38 0.42
CA PHE A 542 -34.21 4.25 -0.02
C PHE A 542 -34.58 5.70 0.29
N ARG A 543 -33.93 6.29 1.31
CA ARG A 543 -34.28 7.63 1.82
C ARG A 543 -33.54 8.79 1.14
N GLN A 544 -32.65 8.50 0.21
CA GLN A 544 -31.92 9.53 -0.52
C GLN A 544 -32.90 10.47 -1.24
N GLY A 545 -32.71 11.76 -1.02
CA GLY A 545 -33.55 12.82 -1.56
C GLY A 545 -34.75 13.18 -0.69
N GLU A 546 -35.07 12.44 0.39
CA GLU A 546 -36.18 12.80 1.28
C GLU A 546 -35.94 14.16 1.94
N VAL A 547 -36.96 15.02 1.88
CA VAL A 547 -36.97 16.34 2.52
C VAL A 547 -37.86 16.25 3.75
N LEU A 548 -37.25 16.32 4.94
CA LEU A 548 -37.94 16.32 6.21
C LEU A 548 -38.19 17.76 6.67
N ARG A 549 -39.38 18.04 7.19
CA ARG A 549 -39.83 19.37 7.62
C ARG A 549 -40.39 19.35 9.03
N HIS A 550 -40.00 20.33 9.83
CA HIS A 550 -40.56 20.60 11.16
C HIS A 550 -40.62 22.13 11.37
N GLY A 551 -41.80 22.72 11.24
CA GLY A 551 -41.94 24.18 11.22
C GLY A 551 -41.11 24.82 10.10
N GLU A 552 -40.15 25.68 10.46
CA GLU A 552 -39.23 26.32 9.49
C GLU A 552 -37.96 25.51 9.20
N ARG A 553 -37.66 24.47 9.99
CA ARG A 553 -36.47 23.62 9.85
C ARG A 553 -36.61 22.58 8.73
N THR A 554 -35.59 22.48 7.88
CA THR A 554 -35.50 21.53 6.75
C THR A 554 -34.30 20.62 6.92
N VAL A 555 -34.51 19.31 6.81
CA VAL A 555 -33.43 18.33 6.68
C VAL A 555 -33.55 17.66 5.32
N VAL A 556 -32.47 17.60 4.55
CA VAL A 556 -32.43 16.88 3.26
C VAL A 556 -31.47 15.71 3.38
N ILE A 557 -31.98 14.49 3.22
CA ILE A 557 -31.17 13.27 3.22
C ILE A 557 -30.45 13.16 1.86
N LEU A 558 -29.12 13.20 1.87
CA LEU A 558 -28.31 13.25 0.67
C LEU A 558 -28.01 11.85 0.12
N GLY A 559 -27.66 10.90 0.98
CA GLY A 559 -27.30 9.56 0.52
C GLY A 559 -26.94 8.60 1.65
N HIS A 560 -26.88 7.31 1.29
CA HIS A 560 -26.44 6.24 2.18
C HIS A 560 -24.95 6.37 2.45
N TRP A 561 -24.57 6.65 3.70
CA TRP A 561 -23.18 6.85 4.11
C TRP A 561 -22.49 5.53 4.49
N GLY A 562 -23.23 4.61 5.11
CA GLY A 562 -22.67 3.34 5.56
C GLY A 562 -23.56 2.57 6.52
N HIS A 563 -23.01 1.48 7.06
CA HIS A 563 -23.59 0.74 8.17
C HIS A 563 -22.85 1.07 9.48
N GLY A 564 -23.60 1.49 10.49
CA GLY A 564 -23.11 1.69 11.85
C GLY A 564 -22.74 0.35 12.50
N PRO A 565 -21.93 0.38 13.57
CA PRO A 565 -21.40 -0.83 14.19
C PRO A 565 -22.45 -1.75 14.81
N ASP A 566 -23.60 -1.19 15.19
CA ASP A 566 -24.74 -1.93 15.75
C ASP A 566 -25.64 -2.54 14.65
N GLY A 567 -25.23 -2.52 13.39
CA GLY A 567 -26.06 -2.90 12.24
C GLY A 567 -27.10 -1.84 11.84
N LYS A 568 -26.96 -0.60 12.33
CA LYS A 568 -27.79 0.55 11.94
C LYS A 568 -27.43 1.03 10.53
N VAL A 569 -28.38 1.60 9.81
CA VAL A 569 -28.12 2.28 8.51
C VAL A 569 -27.83 3.75 8.79
N GLN A 570 -26.75 4.28 8.23
CA GLN A 570 -26.32 5.67 8.38
C GLN A 570 -26.59 6.46 7.10
N TRP A 571 -27.16 7.66 7.25
CA TRP A 571 -27.54 8.57 6.19
C TRP A 571 -26.86 9.93 6.38
N LEU A 572 -26.16 10.41 5.36
CA LEU A 572 -25.62 11.77 5.34
C LEU A 572 -26.75 12.76 5.02
N ALA A 573 -26.91 13.81 5.81
CA ALA A 573 -27.93 14.83 5.58
C ALA A 573 -27.41 16.24 5.88
N VAL A 574 -28.03 17.22 5.23
CA VAL A 574 -27.88 18.65 5.56
C VAL A 574 -29.10 19.11 6.34
N ASP A 575 -28.86 19.80 7.45
CA ASP A 575 -29.88 20.29 8.38
C ASP A 575 -29.82 21.80 8.45
N HIS A 576 -30.90 22.45 8.02
CA HIS A 576 -31.04 23.89 7.98
C HIS A 576 -32.17 24.34 8.90
N ASP A 577 -31.83 25.06 9.97
CA ASP A 577 -32.77 25.65 10.91
C ASP A 577 -32.58 27.18 10.94
N PRO A 578 -33.55 27.96 10.42
CA PRO A 578 -33.47 29.43 10.45
C PRO A 578 -33.35 30.04 11.86
N SER A 579 -33.78 29.33 12.90
CA SER A 579 -33.66 29.78 14.30
C SER A 579 -32.25 29.60 14.87
N GLY A 580 -31.46 28.69 14.29
CA GLY A 580 -30.17 28.23 14.81
C GLY A 580 -30.26 27.33 16.05
N GLU A 581 -31.46 26.98 16.51
CA GLU A 581 -31.66 26.07 17.64
C GLU A 581 -31.84 24.62 17.16
N PHE A 582 -30.72 23.94 16.94
CA PHE A 582 -30.77 22.55 16.50
C PHE A 582 -31.26 21.58 17.58
N GLY A 583 -32.25 20.75 17.23
CA GLY A 583 -32.75 19.65 18.06
C GLY A 583 -32.66 18.28 17.38
N PRO A 584 -33.20 17.22 18.01
CA PRO A 584 -33.30 15.89 17.40
C PRO A 584 -34.11 15.87 16.10
N VAL A 585 -33.75 15.00 15.16
CA VAL A 585 -34.53 14.70 13.94
C VAL A 585 -35.36 13.45 14.20
N ALA A 586 -36.69 13.53 14.10
CA ALA A 586 -37.56 12.41 14.46
C ALA A 586 -37.28 11.15 13.62
N HIS A 587 -37.44 9.99 14.25
CA HIS A 587 -37.19 8.65 13.69
C HIS A 587 -35.72 8.27 13.47
N PHE A 588 -34.78 9.18 13.74
CA PHE A 588 -33.35 8.93 13.64
C PHE A 588 -32.63 9.21 14.96
N THR A 589 -31.51 8.52 15.13
CA THR A 589 -30.47 8.88 16.10
C THR A 589 -29.42 9.71 15.38
N THR A 590 -29.12 10.91 15.85
CA THR A 590 -27.97 11.68 15.34
C THR A 590 -26.69 11.05 15.88
N GLU A 591 -25.88 10.45 15.01
CA GLU A 591 -24.63 9.80 15.42
C GLU A 591 -23.45 10.77 15.43
N SER A 592 -23.43 11.71 14.49
CA SER A 592 -22.43 12.77 14.45
C SER A 592 -23.01 14.02 13.84
N GLU A 593 -22.49 15.15 14.27
CA GLU A 593 -22.80 16.47 13.73
C GLU A 593 -21.51 17.25 13.52
N ARG A 594 -21.51 18.13 12.52
CA ARG A 594 -20.40 19.02 12.20
C ARG A 594 -20.97 20.40 11.88
N ASN A 595 -20.43 21.42 12.54
CA ASN A 595 -20.78 22.81 12.26
C ASN A 595 -20.22 23.25 10.91
N THR A 596 -20.77 24.34 10.37
CA THR A 596 -20.30 24.93 9.11
C THR A 596 -19.85 26.37 9.30
N GLU A 597 -19.29 26.69 10.47
CA GLU A 597 -18.75 28.02 10.74
C GLU A 597 -17.51 28.28 9.87
N GLU A 598 -17.48 29.43 9.23
CA GLU A 598 -16.41 29.82 8.32
C GLU A 598 -15.51 30.89 8.94
N ARG A 599 -14.20 30.80 8.67
CA ARG A 599 -13.26 31.89 8.98
C ARG A 599 -13.57 33.18 8.20
N ILE A 600 -14.10 33.03 6.99
CA ILE A 600 -14.43 34.12 6.05
C ILE A 600 -15.94 34.23 5.85
N GLY A 601 -16.49 35.43 6.02
CA GLY A 601 -17.92 35.67 5.89
C GLY A 601 -18.44 35.55 4.45
N ALA A 602 -19.74 35.30 4.28
CA ALA A 602 -20.39 35.12 2.97
C ALA A 602 -20.14 36.30 2.01
N ALA A 603 -20.13 37.54 2.51
CA ALA A 603 -19.83 38.73 1.72
C ALA A 603 -18.38 38.73 1.18
N TRP A 604 -17.42 38.23 1.96
CA TRP A 604 -16.04 38.07 1.52
C TRP A 604 -15.97 37.02 0.41
N VAL A 605 -16.61 35.85 0.59
CA VAL A 605 -16.61 34.76 -0.40
C VAL A 605 -17.24 35.22 -1.72
N ALA A 606 -18.36 35.92 -1.67
CA ALA A 606 -19.02 36.46 -2.86
C ALA A 606 -18.14 37.50 -3.60
N LYS A 607 -17.42 38.35 -2.86
CA LYS A 607 -16.46 39.31 -3.43
C LYS A 607 -15.26 38.59 -4.04
N PHE A 608 -14.69 37.60 -3.33
CA PHE A 608 -13.59 36.77 -3.82
C PHE A 608 -13.96 36.04 -5.11
N TRP A 609 -15.11 35.37 -5.15
CA TRP A 609 -15.60 34.66 -6.33
C TRP A 609 -15.64 35.58 -7.57
N ARG A 610 -16.16 36.81 -7.44
CA ARG A 610 -16.19 37.79 -8.54
C ARG A 610 -14.80 38.21 -9.01
N VAL A 611 -13.88 38.38 -8.07
CA VAL A 611 -12.48 38.76 -8.37
C VAL A 611 -11.76 37.59 -9.05
N ALA A 612 -11.88 36.37 -8.50
CA ALA A 612 -11.26 35.16 -9.04
C ALA A 612 -11.82 34.74 -10.40
N ALA A 613 -13.07 35.11 -10.73
CA ALA A 613 -13.62 34.91 -12.07
C ALA A 613 -13.03 35.86 -13.13
N LEU A 614 -12.52 37.03 -12.70
CA LEU A 614 -11.95 38.06 -13.58
C LEU A 614 -10.42 37.99 -13.66
N HIS A 615 -9.77 37.44 -12.64
CA HIS A 615 -8.32 37.35 -12.51
C HIS A 615 -7.87 35.89 -12.49
N GLY A 616 -6.73 35.57 -13.12
CA GLY A 616 -6.13 34.24 -13.06
C GLY A 616 -5.53 33.93 -11.68
N SER A 617 -4.51 33.07 -11.61
CA SER A 617 -3.76 32.88 -10.36
C SER A 617 -3.12 34.19 -9.88
N VAL A 618 -2.84 34.23 -8.57
CA VAL A 618 -1.95 35.25 -8.01
C VAL A 618 -0.56 35.09 -8.64
N PRO A 619 0.12 36.18 -9.05
CA PRO A 619 1.47 36.09 -9.60
C PRO A 619 2.44 35.46 -8.60
N TRP A 620 3.23 34.48 -9.08
CA TRP A 620 4.31 33.88 -8.31
C TRP A 620 5.44 34.89 -8.07
N GLN A 621 5.95 34.94 -6.84
CA GLN A 621 7.08 35.77 -6.43
C GLN A 621 8.00 34.96 -5.50
N PRO A 622 9.24 34.63 -5.90
CA PRO A 622 10.13 33.78 -5.11
C PRO A 622 10.49 34.38 -3.74
N GLU A 623 10.52 35.72 -3.62
CA GLU A 623 10.83 36.43 -2.38
C GLU A 623 9.82 36.10 -1.27
N ARG A 624 8.58 35.78 -1.61
CA ARG A 624 7.54 35.40 -0.65
C ARG A 624 7.80 34.05 0.00
N ALA A 625 8.33 33.08 -0.76
CA ALA A 625 8.71 31.79 -0.19
C ALA A 625 9.93 31.92 0.71
N THR A 626 10.91 32.76 0.36
CA THR A 626 12.03 33.07 1.25
C THR A 626 11.56 33.72 2.55
N ALA A 627 10.69 34.74 2.48
CA ALA A 627 10.15 35.41 3.67
C ALA A 627 9.34 34.45 4.55
N PHE A 628 8.49 33.61 3.96
CA PHE A 628 7.73 32.61 4.71
C PHE A 628 8.65 31.56 5.35
N ALA A 629 9.72 31.14 4.65
CA ALA A 629 10.72 30.23 5.18
C ALA A 629 11.50 30.85 6.36
N GLU A 630 11.81 32.14 6.34
CA GLU A 630 12.47 32.84 7.46
C GLU A 630 11.56 32.90 8.71
N LEU A 631 10.26 33.16 8.51
CA LEU A 631 9.28 33.22 9.59
C LEU A 631 9.05 31.85 10.24
N THR A 632 8.96 30.78 9.45
CA THR A 632 8.56 29.44 9.89
C THR A 632 9.72 28.47 10.14
N GLY A 633 10.87 28.68 9.50
CA GLY A 633 12.06 27.83 9.58
C GLY A 633 12.07 26.59 8.68
N ILE A 634 11.07 26.43 7.79
CA ILE A 634 10.88 25.20 6.99
C ILE A 634 11.71 25.11 5.71
N GLY A 635 12.48 26.15 5.37
CA GLY A 635 13.24 26.23 4.13
C GLY A 635 12.39 26.65 2.91
N THR A 636 13.05 27.23 1.92
CA THR A 636 12.44 27.86 0.75
C THR A 636 11.72 26.87 -0.15
N ALA A 637 12.24 25.65 -0.33
CA ALA A 637 11.61 24.63 -1.19
C ALA A 637 10.24 24.19 -0.63
N ARG A 638 10.14 24.01 0.69
CA ARG A 638 8.89 23.63 1.37
C ARG A 638 7.91 24.79 1.42
N ALA A 639 8.39 25.99 1.74
CA ALA A 639 7.59 27.22 1.70
C ALA A 639 7.02 27.46 0.29
N THR A 640 7.79 27.19 -0.77
CA THR A 640 7.34 27.29 -2.15
C THR A 640 6.16 26.37 -2.44
N LEU A 641 6.27 25.08 -2.11
CA LEU A 641 5.19 24.12 -2.32
C LEU A 641 3.97 24.38 -1.43
N LEU A 642 4.16 24.93 -0.23
CA LEU A 642 3.05 25.29 0.65
C LEU A 642 2.29 26.52 0.13
N LEU A 643 3.00 27.57 -0.29
CA LEU A 643 2.37 28.79 -0.83
C LEU A 643 1.79 28.58 -2.24
N SER A 644 2.28 27.58 -2.98
CA SER A 644 1.84 27.22 -4.32
C SER A 644 1.68 25.70 -4.42
N PRO A 645 0.60 25.12 -3.85
CA PRO A 645 0.42 23.68 -3.83
C PRO A 645 0.20 23.12 -5.24
N PRO A 646 1.11 22.24 -5.75
CA PRO A 646 0.87 21.55 -7.01
C PRO A 646 -0.19 20.46 -6.86
N PRO A 647 -0.83 20.02 -7.96
CA PRO A 647 -1.67 18.83 -7.94
C PRO A 647 -0.93 17.64 -7.34
N SER A 648 -1.60 16.83 -6.53
CA SER A 648 -1.01 15.67 -5.84
C SER A 648 0.07 16.00 -4.79
N LEU A 649 0.15 17.23 -4.28
CA LEU A 649 1.01 17.57 -3.14
C LEU A 649 0.77 16.62 -1.96
N LEU A 650 -0.50 16.52 -1.53
CA LEU A 650 -0.93 15.68 -0.41
C LEU A 650 -1.43 14.28 -0.81
N HIS A 651 -1.66 14.03 -2.11
CA HIS A 651 -2.14 12.75 -2.63
C HIS A 651 -1.02 11.87 -3.24
N TRP A 652 -1.29 10.60 -3.53
CA TRP A 652 -0.37 9.72 -4.26
C TRP A 652 -0.37 10.03 -5.77
N GLY A 653 0.80 10.24 -6.36
CA GLY A 653 0.94 10.69 -7.76
C GLY A 653 2.35 11.20 -8.05
N ASP A 654 2.64 11.70 -9.24
CA ASP A 654 3.88 12.45 -9.50
C ASP A 654 3.60 13.95 -9.38
N VAL A 655 4.57 14.71 -8.84
CA VAL A 655 4.49 16.17 -8.74
C VAL A 655 5.47 16.79 -9.73
N THR A 656 4.96 17.65 -10.59
CA THR A 656 5.75 18.44 -11.53
C THR A 656 5.62 19.91 -11.18
N VAL A 657 6.75 20.58 -11.01
CA VAL A 657 6.83 22.03 -10.78
C VAL A 657 7.56 22.65 -11.98
N PRO A 658 7.04 23.74 -12.58
CA PRO A 658 7.71 24.44 -13.67
C PRO A 658 9.11 24.96 -13.29
N ALA A 659 10.02 25.05 -14.26
CA ALA A 659 11.41 25.43 -14.03
C ALA A 659 11.59 26.84 -13.45
N GLU A 660 10.64 27.74 -13.66
CA GLU A 660 10.63 29.11 -13.13
C GLU A 660 10.57 29.20 -11.60
N TYR A 661 10.20 28.11 -10.91
CA TYR A 661 10.23 28.02 -9.44
C TYR A 661 11.63 27.70 -8.90
N GLY A 662 12.61 27.40 -9.76
CA GLY A 662 14.01 27.18 -9.39
C GLY A 662 14.29 25.90 -8.58
N LEU A 663 13.30 25.02 -8.40
CA LEU A 663 13.43 23.78 -7.63
C LEU A 663 13.90 22.61 -8.49
N LYS A 664 14.87 21.83 -7.98
CA LYS A 664 15.28 20.56 -8.58
C LYS A 664 14.30 19.45 -8.23
N SER A 665 14.22 18.42 -9.08
CA SER A 665 13.31 17.28 -8.86
C SER A 665 13.51 16.57 -7.50
N ALA A 666 14.74 16.53 -6.99
CA ALA A 666 15.04 15.96 -5.68
C ALA A 666 14.50 16.84 -4.53
N GLU A 667 14.59 18.16 -4.65
CA GLU A 667 14.08 19.13 -3.69
C GLU A 667 12.54 19.09 -3.65
N VAL A 668 11.89 19.06 -4.84
CA VAL A 668 10.42 18.90 -4.95
C VAL A 668 9.95 17.60 -4.30
N LYS A 669 10.63 16.48 -4.60
CA LYS A 669 10.28 15.18 -4.02
C LYS A 669 10.41 15.18 -2.50
N ALA A 670 11.51 15.70 -1.97
CA ALA A 670 11.74 15.76 -0.53
C ALA A 670 10.73 16.67 0.18
N ALA A 671 10.50 17.88 -0.35
CA ALA A 671 9.54 18.83 0.20
C ALA A 671 8.10 18.30 0.20
N ARG A 672 7.70 17.62 -0.88
CA ARG A 672 6.38 16.97 -0.97
C ARG A 672 6.23 15.80 0.00
N GLU A 673 7.19 14.88 0.04
CA GLU A 673 7.14 13.75 0.98
C GLU A 673 7.02 14.23 2.43
N TRP A 674 7.68 15.35 2.73
CA TRP A 674 7.62 16.01 4.02
C TRP A 674 6.26 16.66 4.32
N LEU A 675 5.75 17.52 3.44
CA LEU A 675 4.45 18.20 3.63
C LEU A 675 3.31 17.20 3.73
N ARG A 676 3.33 16.13 2.92
CA ARG A 676 2.33 15.06 2.96
C ARG A 676 2.29 14.33 4.31
N GLY A 677 3.40 14.31 5.04
CA GLY A 677 3.49 13.67 6.36
C GLY A 677 2.98 14.51 7.53
N HIS A 678 2.58 15.77 7.31
CA HIS A 678 2.01 16.65 8.33
C HIS A 678 0.50 16.47 8.45
N ASP A 679 -0.09 16.95 9.55
CA ASP A 679 -1.55 16.98 9.71
C ASP A 679 -2.19 17.88 8.64
N HIS A 680 -3.05 17.29 7.80
CA HIS A 680 -3.71 17.98 6.70
C HIS A 680 -4.74 18.99 7.20
N THR A 681 -5.30 18.80 8.40
CA THR A 681 -6.24 19.77 8.99
C THR A 681 -5.50 21.04 9.40
N ALA A 682 -4.39 20.91 10.12
CA ALA A 682 -3.53 22.05 10.44
C ALA A 682 -2.97 22.76 9.19
N LEU A 683 -2.62 22.03 8.11
CA LEU A 683 -2.23 22.66 6.84
C LEU A 683 -3.37 23.46 6.20
N ALA A 684 -4.62 22.95 6.28
CA ALA A 684 -5.79 23.67 5.79
C ALA A 684 -6.02 24.99 6.54
N GLU A 685 -5.81 25.02 7.86
CA GLU A 685 -5.86 26.24 8.67
C GLU A 685 -4.75 27.24 8.30
N VAL A 686 -3.53 26.77 8.00
CA VAL A 686 -2.45 27.62 7.49
C VAL A 686 -2.85 28.26 6.16
N TRP A 687 -3.42 27.48 5.23
CA TRP A 687 -3.87 28.01 3.95
C TRP A 687 -5.01 29.03 4.09
N GLY A 688 -5.95 28.80 5.01
CA GLY A 688 -6.99 29.77 5.33
C GLY A 688 -6.44 31.06 5.95
N ALA A 689 -5.41 30.96 6.78
CA ALA A 689 -4.75 32.11 7.40
C ALA A 689 -3.94 32.97 6.41
N LEU A 690 -3.52 32.43 5.27
CA LEU A 690 -2.84 33.20 4.21
C LEU A 690 -3.76 34.17 3.46
N LEU A 691 -5.08 34.14 3.69
CA LEU A 691 -6.04 35.02 3.02
C LEU A 691 -6.18 36.37 3.76
N PRO A 692 -6.12 37.51 3.05
CA PRO A 692 -6.47 38.81 3.61
C PRO A 692 -7.97 38.86 3.97
N LEU A 693 -8.29 38.98 5.26
CA LEU A 693 -9.67 38.89 5.77
C LEU A 693 -10.51 40.14 5.48
N ASP A 694 -9.89 41.27 5.19
CA ASP A 694 -10.54 42.56 4.93
C ASP A 694 -10.98 42.71 3.47
N ASP A 695 -10.08 42.46 2.51
CA ASP A 695 -10.38 42.55 1.08
C ASP A 695 -9.69 41.44 0.27
N PRO A 696 -10.46 40.52 -0.36
CA PRO A 696 -9.88 39.46 -1.20
C PRO A 696 -9.06 39.96 -2.39
N LYS A 697 -9.28 41.20 -2.86
CA LYS A 697 -8.50 41.77 -3.98
C LYS A 697 -7.01 41.92 -3.64
N ARG A 698 -6.68 42.08 -2.35
CA ARG A 698 -5.30 42.23 -1.88
C ARG A 698 -4.43 41.01 -2.23
N LEU A 699 -5.02 39.83 -2.42
CA LEU A 699 -4.29 38.65 -2.91
C LEU A 699 -3.57 38.91 -4.25
N TRP A 700 -4.20 39.64 -5.17
CA TRP A 700 -3.62 39.92 -6.49
C TRP A 700 -2.75 41.18 -6.53
N THR A 701 -2.96 42.14 -5.62
CA THR A 701 -2.18 43.39 -5.57
C THR A 701 -0.98 43.31 -4.63
N GLU A 702 -1.15 42.72 -3.46
CA GLU A 702 -0.16 42.66 -2.37
C GLU A 702 0.36 41.24 -2.14
N GLY A 703 -0.47 40.23 -2.34
CA GLY A 703 -0.15 38.81 -2.10
C GLY A 703 -0.87 38.20 -0.91
N PRO A 704 -0.52 36.94 -0.56
CA PRO A 704 -1.01 36.29 0.66
C PRO A 704 -0.45 36.96 1.93
N ASP A 705 -1.20 36.88 3.03
CA ASP A 705 -0.77 37.34 4.36
C ASP A 705 0.21 36.34 4.98
N LEU A 706 1.49 36.52 4.66
CA LEU A 706 2.56 35.63 5.13
C LEU A 706 2.72 35.64 6.65
N ALA A 707 2.41 36.75 7.32
CA ALA A 707 2.55 36.87 8.76
C ALA A 707 1.46 36.04 9.47
N ALA A 708 0.20 36.18 9.05
CA ALA A 708 -0.90 35.39 9.58
C ALA A 708 -0.74 33.88 9.27
N GLY A 709 -0.32 33.55 8.04
CA GLY A 709 -0.01 32.16 7.68
C GLY A 709 1.14 31.57 8.49
N ALA A 710 2.21 32.34 8.74
CA ALA A 710 3.33 31.88 9.56
C ALA A 710 2.94 31.75 11.03
N GLU A 711 2.10 32.64 11.56
CA GLU A 711 1.56 32.52 12.92
C GLU A 711 0.72 31.24 13.07
N ALA A 712 -0.16 30.95 12.09
CA ALA A 712 -0.92 29.71 12.07
C ALA A 712 0.02 28.49 12.01
N TRP A 713 1.03 28.53 11.14
CA TRP A 713 2.04 27.47 11.07
C TRP A 713 2.71 27.23 12.42
N ILE A 714 3.21 28.30 13.05
CA ILE A 714 3.92 28.24 14.34
C ILE A 714 2.99 27.74 15.44
N ARG A 715 1.69 28.06 15.40
CA ARG A 715 0.71 27.58 16.38
C ARG A 715 0.56 26.06 16.35
N HIS A 716 0.54 25.45 15.16
CA HIS A 716 0.36 23.99 15.02
C HIS A 716 1.67 23.22 15.09
N PHE A 717 2.73 23.73 14.47
CA PHE A 717 3.97 22.98 14.22
C PHE A 717 5.20 23.61 14.88
N GLY A 718 5.07 24.82 15.44
CA GLY A 718 6.21 25.57 15.94
C GLY A 718 7.07 26.20 14.85
N ARG A 719 8.07 26.97 15.28
CA ARG A 719 9.13 27.45 14.38
C ARG A 719 10.20 26.38 14.29
N LEU A 720 10.28 25.72 13.14
CA LEU A 720 11.08 24.51 12.99
C LEU A 720 12.55 24.82 12.67
N VAL A 721 13.45 23.99 13.20
CA VAL A 721 14.85 23.91 12.80
C VAL A 721 15.00 22.70 11.87
N THR A 722 15.41 22.95 10.63
CA THR A 722 15.54 21.91 9.60
C THR A 722 17.01 21.69 9.21
N LEU A 723 17.31 20.57 8.55
CA LEU A 723 18.61 20.40 7.92
C LEU A 723 18.77 21.42 6.77
N PRO A 724 19.99 21.91 6.50
CA PRO A 724 20.28 22.68 5.29
C PRO A 724 19.74 21.97 4.03
N GLU A 725 19.08 22.71 3.13
CA GLU A 725 18.33 22.13 2.00
C GLU A 725 19.19 21.23 1.10
N ASP A 726 20.47 21.57 0.91
CA ASP A 726 21.43 20.79 0.15
C ASP A 726 21.80 19.45 0.83
N ALA A 727 21.73 19.39 2.15
CA ALA A 727 21.94 18.17 2.93
C ALA A 727 20.71 17.24 2.93
N GLN A 728 19.49 17.78 2.77
CA GLN A 728 18.23 17.01 2.81
C GLN A 728 18.18 15.92 1.74
N ALA A 729 18.57 16.23 0.50
CA ALA A 729 18.59 15.26 -0.60
C ALA A 729 19.65 14.15 -0.42
N GLY A 730 20.63 14.36 0.47
CA GLY A 730 21.69 13.41 0.81
C GLY A 730 21.35 12.43 1.92
N VAL A 731 20.23 12.65 2.65
CA VAL A 731 19.80 11.79 3.76
C VAL A 731 19.48 10.39 3.24
N LYS A 732 20.12 9.38 3.84
CA LYS A 732 19.96 7.97 3.49
C LYS A 732 19.89 7.15 4.77
N GLY A 733 19.01 6.15 4.79
CA GLY A 733 18.90 5.20 5.91
C GLY A 733 17.91 5.60 6.99
N VAL A 734 17.55 6.89 7.08
CA VAL A 734 16.59 7.42 8.05
C VAL A 734 15.56 8.34 7.36
N PRO A 735 14.29 8.37 7.82
CA PRO A 735 13.33 9.36 7.35
C PRO A 735 13.73 10.77 7.79
N ILE A 736 13.63 11.75 6.89
CA ILE A 736 13.96 13.15 7.22
C ILE A 736 13.04 13.73 8.31
N SER A 737 11.78 13.30 8.37
CA SER A 737 10.86 13.71 9.44
C SER A 737 11.40 13.35 10.84
N ARG A 738 12.03 12.18 10.98
CA ARG A 738 12.61 11.73 12.26
C ARG A 738 13.85 12.52 12.66
N ILE A 739 14.64 12.96 11.68
CA ILE A 739 15.75 13.90 11.93
C ILE A 739 15.20 15.21 12.50
N GLU A 740 14.12 15.72 11.93
CA GLU A 740 13.57 17.00 12.34
C GLU A 740 12.83 16.94 13.67
N GLU A 741 12.20 15.81 14.01
CA GLU A 741 11.71 15.55 15.38
C GLU A 741 12.85 15.67 16.41
N VAL A 742 14.03 15.12 16.10
CA VAL A 742 15.23 15.25 16.94
C VAL A 742 15.74 16.69 17.00
N LEU A 743 15.66 17.46 15.92
CA LEU A 743 16.05 18.87 15.94
C LEU A 743 15.03 19.76 16.65
N ASN A 744 13.77 19.31 16.78
CA ASN A 744 12.65 20.06 17.35
C ASN A 744 11.92 19.28 18.45
N PRO A 745 12.60 18.88 19.54
CA PRO A 745 11.98 18.05 20.57
C PRO A 745 10.78 18.74 21.24
N ALA A 746 10.84 20.07 21.42
CA ALA A 746 9.75 20.88 22.00
C ALA A 746 8.47 20.93 21.14
N HIS A 747 8.58 20.61 19.84
CA HIS A 747 7.46 20.58 18.89
C HIS A 747 7.15 19.16 18.43
N THR A 748 7.67 18.15 19.14
CA THR A 748 7.39 16.74 18.89
C THR A 748 6.55 16.22 20.06
N PRO A 749 5.21 16.16 19.92
CA PRO A 749 4.32 15.90 21.05
C PRO A 749 4.62 14.59 21.77
N TRP A 750 4.99 13.53 21.05
CA TRP A 750 5.30 12.25 21.71
C TRP A 750 6.62 12.25 22.50
N LEU A 751 7.55 13.18 22.24
CA LEU A 751 8.82 13.31 22.97
C LEU A 751 8.68 14.12 24.27
N THR A 752 7.72 15.03 24.35
CA THR A 752 7.61 15.99 25.45
C THR A 752 6.25 15.99 26.15
N GLY A 753 5.22 15.47 25.49
CA GLY A 753 3.88 15.32 26.03
C GLY A 753 3.73 14.13 26.97
N THR A 754 2.71 14.21 27.81
CA THR A 754 2.28 13.17 28.76
C THR A 754 0.81 12.88 28.52
N THR A 755 0.40 11.63 28.66
CA THR A 755 -0.97 11.19 28.35
C THR A 755 -1.32 9.98 29.19
N THR A 756 -2.59 9.82 29.52
CA THR A 756 -3.09 8.62 30.20
C THR A 756 -3.80 7.71 29.20
N PHE A 757 -4.02 6.45 29.58
CA PHE A 757 -4.68 5.46 28.74
C PHE A 757 -6.02 5.06 29.36
N ARG A 758 -7.05 4.94 28.51
CA ARG A 758 -8.39 4.49 28.91
C ARG A 758 -8.87 3.37 28.00
N LEU A 759 -9.58 2.40 28.57
CA LEU A 759 -10.31 1.43 27.76
C LEU A 759 -11.56 2.09 27.18
N THR A 760 -11.66 2.07 25.85
CA THR A 760 -12.84 2.50 25.10
C THR A 760 -13.55 1.27 24.54
N ASP A 761 -14.87 1.23 24.70
CA ASP A 761 -15.75 0.27 24.05
C ASP A 761 -16.53 1.04 22.98
N ASP A 762 -16.22 0.76 21.71
CA ASP A 762 -16.83 1.41 20.55
C ASP A 762 -18.06 0.64 20.04
N GLY A 763 -18.52 -0.37 20.78
CA GLY A 763 -19.63 -1.25 20.40
C GLY A 763 -19.31 -2.17 19.21
N ARG A 764 -18.07 -2.12 18.67
CA ARG A 764 -17.65 -2.87 17.47
C ARG A 764 -16.92 -4.18 17.80
N GLY A 765 -16.68 -4.49 19.08
CA GLY A 765 -15.94 -5.68 19.52
C GLY A 765 -15.31 -5.55 20.91
N THR A 766 -14.14 -6.17 21.10
CA THR A 766 -13.38 -6.12 22.36
C THR A 766 -12.95 -4.68 22.70
N PRO A 767 -13.03 -4.25 23.98
CA PRO A 767 -12.53 -2.94 24.42
C PRO A 767 -11.09 -2.70 24.00
N ARG A 768 -10.77 -1.47 23.58
CA ARG A 768 -9.43 -1.06 23.14
C ARG A 768 -8.81 -0.10 24.13
N LEU A 769 -7.53 -0.29 24.41
CA LEU A 769 -6.77 0.68 25.20
C LEU A 769 -6.29 1.80 24.29
N GLU A 770 -6.81 3.00 24.52
CA GLU A 770 -6.51 4.20 23.74
C GLU A 770 -5.94 5.29 24.65
N ALA A 771 -4.97 6.05 24.13
CA ALA A 771 -4.45 7.21 24.83
C ALA A 771 -5.45 8.38 24.73
N GLU A 772 -5.57 9.17 25.78
CA GLU A 772 -6.43 10.37 25.78
C GLU A 772 -5.93 11.41 24.76
N ASP A 773 -4.62 11.60 24.71
CA ASP A 773 -3.92 12.27 23.62
C ASP A 773 -3.07 11.26 22.84
N ALA A 774 -3.51 10.93 21.62
CA ALA A 774 -2.81 10.02 20.72
C ALA A 774 -1.50 10.59 20.17
N MET A 775 -1.34 11.92 20.10
CA MET A 775 -0.12 12.57 19.60
C MET A 775 1.01 12.52 20.63
N ALA A 776 0.68 12.42 21.91
CA ALA A 776 1.65 12.25 22.99
C ALA A 776 2.22 10.82 23.10
N VAL A 777 1.74 9.85 22.29
CA VAL A 777 2.25 8.47 22.26
C VAL A 777 3.09 8.25 21.00
N PRO A 778 4.28 7.62 21.11
CA PRO A 778 5.05 7.25 19.93
C PRO A 778 4.25 6.26 19.07
N GLY A 779 4.07 6.60 17.79
CA GLY A 779 3.60 5.63 16.80
C GLY A 779 4.58 4.47 16.64
N GLN A 780 4.13 3.39 15.98
CA GLN A 780 4.94 2.20 15.74
C GLN A 780 6.28 2.56 15.07
N GLY A 781 7.38 2.08 15.66
CA GLY A 781 8.74 2.35 15.20
C GLY A 781 9.28 3.75 15.40
N ALA A 782 8.54 4.68 16.02
CA ALA A 782 9.04 6.02 16.32
C ALA A 782 10.31 5.97 17.18
N LEU A 783 10.33 5.15 18.24
CA LEU A 783 11.47 5.06 19.15
C LEU A 783 12.78 4.66 18.45
N HIS A 784 12.78 3.58 17.66
CA HIS A 784 13.98 3.13 16.95
C HIS A 784 14.40 4.13 15.88
N ALA A 785 13.43 4.72 15.15
CA ALA A 785 13.73 5.65 14.07
C ALA A 785 14.28 6.98 14.59
N THR A 786 13.86 7.43 15.78
CA THR A 786 14.39 8.63 16.44
C THR A 786 15.80 8.39 16.99
N LEU A 787 16.09 7.21 17.55
CA LEU A 787 17.46 6.84 17.90
C LEU A 787 18.36 6.76 16.66
N ASP A 788 17.88 6.18 15.56
CA ASP A 788 18.61 6.14 14.30
C ASP A 788 18.84 7.55 13.71
N ALA A 789 17.87 8.46 13.86
CA ALA A 789 18.03 9.86 13.50
C ALA A 789 19.09 10.57 14.36
N LEU A 790 19.14 10.31 15.67
CA LEU A 790 20.21 10.80 16.56
C LEU A 790 21.58 10.25 16.14
N ARG A 791 21.70 8.95 15.86
CA ARG A 791 22.93 8.32 15.32
C ARG A 791 23.36 8.99 14.03
N TRP A 792 22.41 9.22 13.13
CA TRP A 792 22.67 9.85 11.84
C TRP A 792 23.18 11.29 12.03
N LEU A 793 22.52 12.10 12.87
CA LEU A 793 22.92 13.48 13.15
C LEU A 793 24.29 13.55 13.84
N ALA A 794 24.52 12.74 14.87
CA ALA A 794 25.80 12.69 15.58
C ALA A 794 26.97 12.35 14.66
N TYR A 795 26.74 11.49 13.66
CA TYR A 795 27.73 11.14 12.65
C TYR A 795 27.88 12.22 11.57
N HIS A 796 26.78 12.75 11.02
CA HIS A 796 26.83 13.60 9.81
C HIS A 796 26.94 15.10 10.08
N LEU A 797 26.86 15.56 11.33
CA LEU A 797 27.08 16.97 11.66
C LEU A 797 28.55 17.25 11.99
N PRO A 798 29.18 18.28 11.39
CA PRO A 798 30.46 18.81 11.84
C PRO A 798 30.45 19.25 13.31
N ALA A 799 31.60 19.28 13.96
CA ALA A 799 31.76 19.69 15.36
C ALA A 799 31.30 21.13 15.60
N ASP A 800 31.47 22.00 14.60
CA ASP A 800 31.12 23.41 14.57
C ASP A 800 29.70 23.68 14.04
N SER A 801 28.90 22.64 13.78
CA SER A 801 27.53 22.81 13.28
C SER A 801 26.64 23.51 14.31
N PRO A 802 25.82 24.51 13.90
CA PRO A 802 24.86 25.16 14.80
C PRO A 802 23.73 24.21 15.25
N LEU A 803 23.61 23.03 14.64
CA LEU A 803 22.60 22.02 14.99
C LEU A 803 23.07 21.09 16.13
N ARG A 804 24.39 20.95 16.36
CA ARG A 804 24.91 20.06 17.41
C ARG A 804 24.39 20.37 18.82
N PRO A 805 24.27 21.66 19.24
CA PRO A 805 23.72 22.00 20.55
C PRO A 805 22.29 21.52 20.80
N LEU A 806 21.54 21.11 19.76
CA LEU A 806 20.18 20.59 19.89
C LEU A 806 20.14 19.09 20.25
N LEU A 807 21.19 18.32 19.94
CA LEU A 807 21.21 16.88 20.18
C LEU A 807 21.09 16.50 21.67
N PRO A 808 21.76 17.20 22.62
CA PRO A 808 21.60 16.92 24.04
C PRO A 808 20.17 17.15 24.54
N THR A 809 19.49 18.18 24.02
CA THR A 809 18.09 18.47 24.36
C THR A 809 17.18 17.33 23.92
N ALA A 810 17.38 16.82 22.71
CA ALA A 810 16.61 15.70 22.17
C ALA A 810 16.88 14.38 22.92
N ALA A 811 18.15 14.10 23.24
CA ALA A 811 18.52 12.94 24.06
C ALA A 811 17.88 13.01 25.46
N THR A 812 17.87 14.20 26.08
CA THR A 812 17.23 14.43 27.37
C THR A 812 15.71 14.27 27.29
N ALA A 813 15.08 14.82 26.26
CA ALA A 813 13.63 14.66 26.03
C ALA A 813 13.26 13.19 25.87
N LEU A 814 14.01 12.45 25.04
CA LEU A 814 13.80 11.01 24.83
C LEU A 814 13.97 10.20 26.14
N ARG A 815 15.02 10.47 26.91
CA ARG A 815 15.24 9.84 28.22
C ARG A 815 14.12 10.15 29.20
N THR A 816 13.73 11.42 29.29
CA THR A 816 12.65 11.89 30.17
C THR A 816 11.33 11.24 29.78
N ARG A 817 11.05 11.12 28.49
CA ARG A 817 9.84 10.47 27.98
C ARG A 817 9.75 9.01 28.39
N LEU A 818 10.84 8.25 28.30
CA LEU A 818 10.90 6.86 28.76
C LEU A 818 10.84 6.73 30.29
N ALA A 819 11.11 7.80 31.03
CA ALA A 819 10.96 7.83 32.49
C ALA A 819 9.53 8.22 32.94
N ASP A 820 8.64 8.60 32.02
CA ASP A 820 7.24 8.91 32.35
C ASP A 820 6.53 7.63 32.83
N PRO A 821 6.03 7.60 34.09
CA PRO A 821 5.31 6.46 34.60
C PRO A 821 4.08 6.14 33.75
N GLU A 822 3.37 7.11 33.17
CA GLU A 822 2.12 6.88 32.43
C GLU A 822 2.33 6.43 30.98
N LEU A 823 3.57 6.42 30.48
CA LEU A 823 3.84 5.96 29.13
C LEU A 823 3.70 4.44 28.99
N LEU A 824 2.81 4.03 28.08
CA LEU A 824 2.71 2.66 27.62
C LEU A 824 3.13 2.56 26.15
N LEU A 825 4.11 1.71 25.88
CA LEU A 825 4.57 1.39 24.53
C LEU A 825 3.86 0.11 24.05
N GLY A 826 3.00 0.27 23.05
CA GLY A 826 2.37 -0.84 22.34
C GLY A 826 3.28 -1.30 21.21
N PHE A 827 3.74 -2.55 21.26
CA PHE A 827 4.60 -3.12 20.23
C PHE A 827 3.92 -4.26 19.45
N ASP A 828 2.59 -4.33 19.49
CA ASP A 828 1.78 -5.36 18.80
C ASP A 828 2.26 -6.81 19.08
N LEU A 829 2.71 -7.04 20.31
CA LEU A 829 3.15 -8.36 20.75
C LEU A 829 1.97 -9.16 21.28
N PHE A 830 1.42 -10.03 20.43
CA PHE A 830 0.30 -10.91 20.78
C PHE A 830 0.65 -12.41 20.69
N ARG A 831 1.59 -12.80 19.81
CA ARG A 831 1.94 -14.20 19.52
C ARG A 831 3.45 -14.43 19.57
N THR A 832 3.83 -15.62 20.04
CA THR A 832 5.22 -16.12 19.97
C THR A 832 5.57 -16.63 18.57
N PRO A 833 6.86 -16.85 18.25
CA PRO A 833 7.29 -17.54 17.01
C PRO A 833 6.56 -18.87 16.73
N LYS A 834 6.14 -19.56 17.79
CA LYS A 834 5.44 -20.85 17.70
C LYS A 834 3.91 -20.70 17.62
N GLY A 835 3.40 -19.47 17.54
CA GLY A 835 1.97 -19.14 17.42
C GLY A 835 1.20 -19.07 18.74
N ALA A 836 1.83 -19.37 19.88
CA ALA A 836 1.18 -19.34 21.20
C ALA A 836 0.96 -17.90 21.71
N PRO A 837 -0.12 -17.62 22.49
CA PRO A 837 -0.36 -16.31 23.07
C PRO A 837 0.77 -15.88 24.02
N VAL A 838 1.37 -14.70 23.77
CA VAL A 838 2.45 -14.17 24.62
C VAL A 838 1.92 -13.87 26.03
N ALA A 839 0.72 -13.33 26.12
CA ALA A 839 0.06 -13.01 27.39
C ALA A 839 -0.06 -14.22 28.32
N ALA A 840 -0.32 -15.43 27.80
CA ALA A 840 -0.39 -16.65 28.61
C ALA A 840 0.96 -17.00 29.26
N ILE A 841 2.06 -16.82 28.53
CA ILE A 841 3.42 -17.05 29.04
C ILE A 841 3.76 -16.00 30.10
N LEU A 842 3.41 -14.73 29.85
CA LEU A 842 3.62 -13.65 30.82
C LEU A 842 2.80 -13.88 32.09
N ARG A 843 1.50 -14.18 31.98
CA ARG A 843 0.65 -14.52 33.14
C ARG A 843 1.26 -15.65 33.97
N SER A 844 1.69 -16.74 33.33
CA SER A 844 2.36 -17.84 34.02
C SER A 844 3.69 -17.42 34.68
N HIS A 845 4.49 -16.59 34.01
CA HIS A 845 5.75 -16.09 34.54
C HIS A 845 5.55 -15.23 35.80
N PHE A 846 4.48 -14.43 35.84
CA PHE A 846 4.12 -13.56 36.96
C PHE A 846 3.17 -14.20 37.99
N GLY A 847 2.84 -15.49 37.85
CA GLY A 847 1.96 -16.20 38.78
C GLY A 847 0.50 -15.73 38.75
N LEU A 848 0.06 -15.16 37.63
CA LEU A 848 -1.30 -14.67 37.42
C LEU A 848 -2.23 -15.78 36.87
N PRO A 849 -3.55 -15.69 37.12
CA PRO A 849 -4.53 -16.61 36.52
C PRO A 849 -4.47 -16.60 34.99
N ALA A 850 -4.87 -17.70 34.35
CA ALA A 850 -4.86 -17.82 32.89
C ALA A 850 -5.79 -16.81 32.17
N GLN A 851 -6.88 -16.40 32.83
CA GLN A 851 -7.82 -15.38 32.36
C GLN A 851 -8.36 -14.57 33.56
N GLY A 852 -8.90 -13.37 33.30
CA GLY A 852 -9.41 -12.46 34.33
C GLY A 852 -8.30 -11.77 35.13
N GLY A 853 -8.64 -11.21 36.30
CA GLY A 853 -7.69 -10.51 37.18
C GLY A 853 -7.37 -9.07 36.77
N ALA A 854 -8.27 -8.44 36.00
CA ALA A 854 -8.15 -7.03 35.67
C ALA A 854 -8.38 -6.16 36.92
N ASP A 855 -7.59 -5.11 37.03
CA ASP A 855 -7.80 -4.02 37.98
C ASP A 855 -9.11 -3.27 37.63
N PRO A 856 -9.60 -2.34 38.48
CA PRO A 856 -10.85 -1.61 38.22
C PRO A 856 -10.90 -0.84 36.89
N ASP A 857 -9.73 -0.57 36.29
CA ASP A 857 -9.57 0.05 34.97
C ASP A 857 -9.62 -0.95 33.80
N GLY A 858 -9.82 -2.25 34.06
CA GLY A 858 -9.92 -3.31 33.07
C GLY A 858 -8.57 -3.81 32.54
N LEU A 859 -7.45 -3.40 33.14
CA LEU A 859 -6.09 -3.78 32.73
C LEU A 859 -5.48 -4.81 33.68
N VAL A 860 -4.58 -5.65 33.18
CA VAL A 860 -3.85 -6.63 34.00
C VAL A 860 -2.38 -6.24 34.10
N ARG A 861 -1.92 -5.87 35.30
CA ARG A 861 -0.53 -5.47 35.54
C ARG A 861 0.35 -6.70 35.82
N CYS A 862 1.33 -6.93 34.94
CA CYS A 862 2.33 -8.00 35.03
C CYS A 862 3.62 -7.43 35.63
N GLY A 863 3.61 -7.15 36.93
CA GLY A 863 4.69 -6.40 37.58
C GLY A 863 4.73 -4.92 37.17
N PRO A 864 5.83 -4.20 37.44
CA PRO A 864 5.91 -2.74 37.25
C PRO A 864 6.05 -2.30 35.78
N ALA A 865 6.58 -3.17 34.91
CA ALA A 865 6.97 -2.82 33.54
C ALA A 865 6.01 -3.31 32.45
N LEU A 866 5.01 -4.13 32.78
CA LEU A 866 4.13 -4.75 31.79
C LEU A 866 2.66 -4.60 32.15
N VAL A 867 1.86 -4.26 31.16
CA VAL A 867 0.40 -4.16 31.26
C VAL A 867 -0.21 -4.97 30.11
N LEU A 868 -1.24 -5.76 30.40
CA LEU A 868 -2.03 -6.47 29.40
C LEU A 868 -3.39 -5.78 29.25
N SER A 869 -3.82 -5.59 28.00
CA SER A 869 -5.16 -5.09 27.69
C SER A 869 -5.94 -6.11 26.85
N PRO A 870 -7.28 -6.12 26.91
CA PRO A 870 -8.10 -6.88 25.99
C PRO A 870 -7.78 -6.57 24.52
N TYR A 871 -7.91 -7.57 23.63
CA TYR A 871 -7.73 -7.37 22.18
C TYR A 871 -8.72 -8.19 21.31
N HIS A 872 -8.58 -9.52 21.22
CA HIS A 872 -9.60 -10.39 20.59
C HIS A 872 -9.55 -11.80 21.19
N GLU A 873 -10.73 -12.37 21.48
CA GLU A 873 -10.90 -13.75 21.95
C GLU A 873 -9.89 -14.16 23.04
N GLU A 874 -8.94 -15.04 22.72
CA GLU A 874 -7.93 -15.62 23.62
C GLU A 874 -6.61 -14.82 23.70
N PHE A 875 -6.51 -13.68 23.01
CA PHE A 875 -5.30 -12.84 22.95
C PHE A 875 -5.48 -11.50 23.68
N GLU A 876 -4.45 -11.14 24.43
CA GLU A 876 -4.29 -9.83 25.06
C GLU A 876 -3.10 -9.10 24.43
N ARG A 877 -3.20 -7.78 24.35
CA ARG A 877 -2.10 -6.92 23.91
C ARG A 877 -1.13 -6.69 25.05
N VAL A 878 0.15 -6.85 24.78
CA VAL A 878 1.24 -6.54 25.73
C VAL A 878 1.71 -5.11 25.53
N TRP A 879 1.67 -4.34 26.60
CA TRP A 879 2.18 -2.97 26.69
C TRP A 879 3.38 -2.94 27.63
N VAL A 880 4.44 -2.24 27.20
CA VAL A 880 5.64 -2.04 28.02
C VAL A 880 5.59 -0.66 28.64
N ARG A 881 5.76 -0.58 29.96
CA ARG A 881 5.93 0.66 30.73
C ARG A 881 7.43 0.86 30.99
N PRO A 882 8.14 1.70 30.24
CA PRO A 882 9.59 1.79 30.33
C PRO A 882 10.08 2.25 31.71
N ALA A 883 9.34 3.13 32.38
CA ALA A 883 9.63 3.59 33.75
C ALA A 883 9.60 2.47 34.81
N GLY A 884 8.98 1.33 34.49
CA GLY A 884 8.94 0.16 35.37
C GLY A 884 10.14 -0.78 35.24
N LEU A 885 11.04 -0.54 34.28
CA LEU A 885 12.24 -1.36 34.07
C LEU A 885 13.37 -0.94 35.02
N THR A 886 14.16 -1.90 35.51
CA THR A 886 15.28 -1.63 36.43
C THR A 886 16.53 -1.08 35.74
N GLY A 887 16.57 -1.09 34.40
CA GLY A 887 17.70 -0.62 33.61
C GLY A 887 17.80 -1.30 32.24
N PRO A 888 18.88 -1.06 31.47
CA PRO A 888 19.07 -1.66 30.15
C PRO A 888 19.24 -3.19 30.18
N ASP A 889 19.72 -3.74 31.29
CA ASP A 889 19.93 -5.19 31.48
C ASP A 889 18.81 -5.86 32.28
N ASP A 890 17.62 -5.22 32.33
CA ASP A 890 16.44 -5.81 32.95
C ASP A 890 16.11 -7.16 32.26
N PRO A 891 15.98 -8.28 33.00
CA PRO A 891 15.68 -9.59 32.44
C PRO A 891 14.40 -9.63 31.59
N LEU A 892 13.44 -8.72 31.82
CA LEU A 892 12.22 -8.62 31.02
C LEU A 892 12.51 -8.22 29.57
N VAL A 893 13.53 -7.41 29.32
CA VAL A 893 13.90 -7.04 27.94
C VAL A 893 14.38 -8.26 27.16
N GLU A 894 15.22 -9.10 27.77
CA GLU A 894 15.70 -10.35 27.15
C GLU A 894 14.58 -11.39 27.03
N LEU A 895 13.69 -11.48 28.03
CA LEU A 895 12.50 -12.32 27.96
C LEU A 895 11.63 -11.94 26.75
N LEU A 896 11.30 -10.67 26.59
CA LEU A 896 10.48 -10.20 25.49
C LEU A 896 11.17 -10.37 24.14
N LEU A 897 12.48 -10.13 24.05
CA LEU A 897 13.28 -10.42 22.85
C LEU A 897 13.24 -11.91 22.48
N GLY A 898 13.27 -12.82 23.47
CA GLY A 898 13.15 -14.26 23.24
C GLY A 898 11.73 -14.73 22.92
N LEU A 899 10.70 -13.94 23.28
CA LEU A 899 9.30 -14.25 23.00
C LEU A 899 8.79 -13.68 21.67
N ALA A 900 9.54 -12.80 21.02
CA ALA A 900 9.15 -12.16 19.78
C ALA A 900 9.75 -12.84 18.53
N ASP A 901 8.93 -13.01 17.49
CA ASP A 901 9.36 -13.36 16.12
C ASP A 901 9.10 -12.21 15.14
N ASP A 902 8.67 -11.05 15.65
CA ASP A 902 8.24 -9.96 14.80
C ASP A 902 9.44 -9.11 14.36
N TYR A 903 9.60 -9.01 13.04
CA TYR A 903 10.57 -8.15 12.36
C TYR A 903 10.46 -6.69 12.81
N TRP A 904 9.27 -6.26 13.23
CA TRP A 904 8.95 -4.90 13.66
C TRP A 904 8.99 -4.67 15.18
N PHE A 905 9.36 -5.67 15.97
CA PHE A 905 9.40 -5.56 17.43
C PHE A 905 10.83 -5.52 17.97
N THR A 906 11.69 -6.33 17.35
CA THR A 906 13.08 -6.48 17.77
C THR A 906 13.89 -5.17 17.71
N PRO A 907 13.76 -4.33 16.66
CA PRO A 907 14.45 -3.03 16.61
C PRO A 907 14.05 -2.08 17.75
N GLU A 908 12.79 -2.08 18.14
CA GLU A 908 12.17 -1.19 19.13
C GLU A 908 12.66 -1.51 20.53
N LEU A 909 12.67 -2.79 20.92
CA LEU A 909 13.25 -3.19 22.21
C LEU A 909 14.75 -2.94 22.27
N ARG A 910 15.48 -3.17 21.17
CA ARG A 910 16.90 -2.83 21.10
C ARG A 910 17.12 -1.33 21.25
N ALA A 911 16.28 -0.51 20.64
CA ALA A 911 16.33 0.95 20.80
C ALA A 911 16.01 1.36 22.25
N LEU A 912 14.99 0.76 22.88
CA LEU A 912 14.68 0.95 24.29
C LEU A 912 15.89 0.64 25.17
N LYS A 913 16.50 -0.55 25.01
CA LYS A 913 17.73 -0.94 25.72
C LYS A 913 18.86 0.06 25.51
N SER A 914 19.05 0.50 24.26
CA SER A 914 20.10 1.45 23.88
C SER A 914 19.93 2.83 24.55
N VAL A 915 18.70 3.37 24.55
CA VAL A 915 18.41 4.64 25.22
C VAL A 915 18.58 4.50 26.73
N LEU A 916 18.09 3.41 27.35
CA LEU A 916 18.28 3.17 28.78
C LEU A 916 19.77 3.05 29.16
N ALA A 917 20.60 2.48 28.27
CA ALA A 917 22.04 2.38 28.41
C ALA A 917 22.81 3.70 28.20
N GLY A 918 22.11 4.81 27.93
CA GLY A 918 22.72 6.14 27.76
C GLY A 918 23.33 6.39 26.39
N GLU A 919 22.92 5.64 25.36
CA GLU A 919 23.49 5.78 24.02
C GLU A 919 23.19 7.17 23.42
N ALA A 920 21.96 7.67 23.56
CA ALA A 920 21.56 8.96 23.00
C ALA A 920 22.39 10.12 23.57
N GLU A 921 22.61 10.13 24.88
CA GLU A 921 23.39 11.13 25.59
C GLU A 921 24.88 11.06 25.21
N ARG A 922 25.44 9.85 25.08
CA ARG A 922 26.82 9.66 24.60
C ARG A 922 27.01 10.17 23.17
N LEU A 923 26.09 9.85 22.26
CA LEU A 923 26.12 10.32 20.87
C LEU A 923 26.05 11.85 20.80
N ALA A 924 25.15 12.44 21.60
CA ALA A 924 24.96 13.89 21.66
C ALA A 924 26.16 14.65 22.25
N ALA A 925 26.89 14.05 23.19
CA ALA A 925 28.06 14.64 23.84
C ALA A 925 29.35 14.59 23.00
N SER A 926 29.33 13.94 21.83
CA SER A 926 30.51 13.79 20.99
C SER A 926 31.06 15.15 20.51
N ALA A 927 32.37 15.37 20.66
CA ALA A 927 33.05 16.62 20.32
C ALA A 927 34.47 16.39 19.78
N ALA A 928 35.10 17.45 19.28
CA ALA A 928 36.52 17.47 18.94
C ALA A 928 37.40 17.40 20.21
N ALA A 929 38.64 16.94 20.07
CA ALA A 929 39.61 16.92 21.15
C ALA A 929 39.96 18.35 21.60
N PRO A 930 40.17 18.60 22.91
CA PRO A 930 40.53 19.92 23.41
C PRO A 930 41.79 20.48 22.73
N GLY A 931 41.70 21.69 22.18
CA GLY A 931 42.81 22.35 21.49
C GLY A 931 43.06 21.89 20.05
N ALA A 932 42.31 20.91 19.53
CA ALA A 932 42.40 20.50 18.14
C ALA A 932 41.65 21.50 17.23
N THR A 933 42.29 21.93 16.15
CA THR A 933 41.70 22.83 15.15
C THR A 933 41.59 22.12 13.82
N ALA A 934 40.44 22.28 13.14
CA ALA A 934 40.30 21.84 11.76
C ALA A 934 41.33 22.56 10.87
N GLU A 935 41.84 21.86 9.86
CA GLU A 935 42.85 22.41 8.97
C GLU A 935 42.17 23.16 7.81
N GLY A 936 42.42 24.47 7.70
CA GLY A 936 41.80 25.37 6.72
C GLY A 936 40.40 25.87 7.12
N ASP A 937 39.74 26.60 6.22
CA ASP A 937 38.42 27.22 6.45
C ASP A 937 37.24 26.22 6.27
N GLY A 938 37.49 24.91 6.35
CA GLY A 938 36.49 23.86 6.12
C GLY A 938 35.79 23.39 7.40
N PRO A 939 34.63 22.70 7.31
CA PRO A 939 33.90 22.21 8.49
C PRO A 939 34.72 21.20 9.30
N ALA A 940 34.55 21.21 10.63
CA ALA A 940 35.32 20.38 11.57
C ALA A 940 34.72 18.97 11.71
N TRP A 941 34.99 18.07 10.76
CA TRP A 941 34.43 16.72 10.74
C TRP A 941 35.00 15.80 11.83
N LEU A 942 34.14 15.20 12.66
CA LEU A 942 34.57 14.28 13.72
C LEU A 942 35.23 12.99 13.21
N GLN A 943 34.98 12.64 11.95
CA GLN A 943 35.64 11.52 11.26
C GLN A 943 37.12 11.75 10.96
N ASN A 944 37.66 12.94 11.22
CA ASN A 944 39.10 13.19 11.15
C ASN A 944 39.77 12.78 12.48
N PRO A 945 40.57 11.70 12.53
CA PRO A 945 41.22 11.26 13.77
C PRO A 945 42.17 12.30 14.37
N HIS A 946 42.77 13.18 13.57
CA HIS A 946 43.60 14.27 14.09
C HIS A 946 42.78 15.29 14.90
N LEU A 947 41.48 15.40 14.62
CA LEU A 947 40.58 16.29 15.33
C LEU A 947 40.01 15.64 16.59
N THR A 948 39.73 14.33 16.56
CA THR A 948 38.98 13.65 17.64
C THR A 948 39.82 12.78 18.56
N VAL A 949 40.90 12.18 18.06
CA VAL A 949 41.74 11.23 18.80
C VAL A 949 43.23 11.39 18.44
N PRO A 950 43.82 12.59 18.55
CA PRO A 950 45.21 12.85 18.12
C PRO A 950 46.24 11.96 18.84
N ASP A 951 46.05 11.69 20.14
CA ASP A 951 46.93 10.79 20.89
C ASP A 951 46.89 9.34 20.35
N LEU A 952 45.71 8.89 19.91
CA LEU A 952 45.54 7.58 19.28
C LEU A 952 46.21 7.53 17.91
N VAL A 953 46.17 8.62 17.14
CA VAL A 953 46.91 8.72 15.88
C VAL A 953 48.41 8.57 16.13
N ALA A 954 48.96 9.26 17.13
CA ALA A 954 50.36 9.15 17.51
C ALA A 954 50.73 7.74 18.02
N GLU A 955 49.83 7.07 18.73
CA GLU A 955 50.00 5.67 19.16
C GLU A 955 50.05 4.70 17.99
N VAL A 956 49.10 4.79 17.05
CA VAL A 956 49.03 3.94 15.85
C VAL A 956 50.25 4.18 14.96
N ALA A 957 50.63 5.45 14.79
CA ALA A 957 51.83 5.85 14.05
C ALA A 957 53.09 5.18 14.62
N ARG A 958 53.30 5.24 15.94
CA ARG A 958 54.43 4.56 16.59
C ARG A 958 54.36 3.04 16.50
N THR A 959 53.19 2.45 16.71
CA THR A 959 53.00 0.99 16.75
C THR A 959 53.32 0.36 15.40
N HIS A 960 52.95 1.01 14.30
CA HIS A 960 53.14 0.49 12.95
C HIS A 960 54.29 1.14 12.16
N GLY A 961 55.03 2.09 12.77
CA GLY A 961 56.09 2.82 12.09
C GLY A 961 55.60 3.69 10.93
N LEU A 962 54.36 4.20 11.03
CA LEU A 962 53.71 5.05 10.04
C LEU A 962 53.86 6.54 10.39
N GLY A 963 53.79 7.41 9.40
CA GLY A 963 53.49 8.82 9.58
C GLY A 963 52.05 9.03 10.07
N GLU A 964 51.82 10.12 10.80
CA GLU A 964 50.50 10.40 11.42
C GLU A 964 49.37 10.48 10.38
N ASP A 965 49.64 11.01 9.18
CA ASP A 965 48.65 11.06 8.09
C ASP A 965 48.18 9.66 7.66
N ALA A 966 49.12 8.71 7.54
CA ALA A 966 48.83 7.33 7.16
C ALA A 966 48.12 6.59 8.30
N ALA A 967 48.52 6.83 9.56
CA ALA A 967 47.85 6.30 10.75
C ALA A 967 46.39 6.79 10.86
N ALA A 968 46.13 8.06 10.56
CA ALA A 968 44.76 8.60 10.53
C ALA A 968 43.89 7.94 9.44
N LEU A 969 44.42 7.75 8.22
CA LEU A 969 43.70 7.02 7.18
C LEU A 969 43.46 5.56 7.56
N TYR A 970 44.41 4.92 8.24
CA TYR A 970 44.25 3.56 8.75
C TYR A 970 43.12 3.47 9.78
N LEU A 971 43.06 4.38 10.76
CA LEU A 971 41.95 4.45 11.73
C LEU A 971 40.60 4.67 11.05
N GLN A 972 40.52 5.53 10.03
CA GLN A 972 39.30 5.72 9.23
C GLN A 972 38.86 4.44 8.53
N LEU A 973 39.80 3.70 7.92
CA LEU A 973 39.52 2.41 7.29
C LEU A 973 39.11 1.35 8.31
N LEU A 974 39.76 1.32 9.46
CA LEU A 974 39.52 0.35 10.53
C LEU A 974 38.11 0.51 11.12
N ALA A 975 37.72 1.74 11.44
CA ALA A 975 36.54 2.02 12.25
C ALA A 975 35.28 2.39 11.43
N LEU A 976 35.40 3.25 10.42
CA LEU A 976 34.23 3.93 9.86
C LEU A 976 33.39 3.07 8.90
N PRO A 977 32.06 3.27 8.84
CA PRO A 977 31.17 2.52 7.94
C PRO A 977 31.32 2.93 6.47
N ASP A 978 31.72 4.16 6.17
CA ASP A 978 31.76 4.71 4.81
C ASP A 978 33.07 5.46 4.44
N PRO A 979 34.28 4.90 4.68
CA PRO A 979 35.54 5.59 4.39
C PRO A 979 35.87 5.49 2.89
N THR A 980 35.03 6.08 2.04
CA THR A 980 35.30 6.25 0.61
C THR A 980 36.39 7.29 0.39
N ASP A 981 37.13 7.24 -0.71
CA ASP A 981 38.19 8.22 -1.00
C ASP A 981 37.66 9.67 -1.04
N ARG A 982 36.39 9.84 -1.42
CA ARG A 982 35.69 11.13 -1.39
C ARG A 982 35.39 11.58 0.04
N ASN A 983 34.95 10.67 0.90
CA ASN A 983 34.64 10.98 2.30
C ASN A 983 35.91 11.26 3.10
N THR A 984 36.97 10.47 2.95
CA THR A 984 38.24 10.73 3.64
C THR A 984 38.82 12.09 3.26
N ALA A 985 38.75 12.46 1.98
CA ALA A 985 39.13 13.79 1.52
C ALA A 985 38.25 14.92 2.09
N ARG A 986 36.93 14.70 2.13
CA ARG A 986 35.97 15.66 2.71
C ARG A 986 36.23 15.89 4.20
N TRP A 987 36.47 14.82 4.96
CA TRP A 987 36.62 14.89 6.41
C TRP A 987 37.95 15.51 6.83
N THR A 988 39.03 15.21 6.13
CA THR A 988 40.35 15.76 6.48
C THR A 988 40.60 17.15 5.88
N GLY A 989 39.90 17.52 4.81
CA GLY A 989 40.17 18.76 4.07
C GLY A 989 41.50 18.76 3.32
N TRP A 990 42.21 17.62 3.27
CA TRP A 990 43.54 17.54 2.70
C TRP A 990 43.56 17.72 1.19
N LYS A 991 44.58 18.43 0.70
CA LYS A 991 44.85 18.57 -0.73
C LYS A 991 45.21 17.20 -1.35
N PRO A 992 44.89 16.96 -2.64
CA PRO A 992 45.07 15.66 -3.28
C PRO A 992 46.48 15.06 -3.16
N ALA A 993 47.53 15.88 -3.19
CA ALA A 993 48.92 15.42 -3.08
C ALA A 993 49.23 14.79 -1.71
N ARG A 994 48.74 15.36 -0.61
CA ARG A 994 48.95 14.84 0.75
C ARG A 994 48.22 13.51 0.93
N LEU A 995 46.96 13.43 0.52
CA LEU A 995 46.20 12.18 0.52
C LEU A 995 46.87 11.08 -0.31
N LYS A 996 47.43 11.42 -1.47
CA LYS A 996 48.16 10.45 -2.31
C LYS A 996 49.39 9.92 -1.59
N ARG A 997 50.16 10.78 -0.92
CA ARG A 997 51.34 10.38 -0.14
C ARG A 997 50.96 9.47 1.02
N ALA A 998 49.97 9.84 1.83
CA ALA A 998 49.53 9.05 2.98
C ALA A 998 48.96 7.68 2.56
N ARG A 999 48.20 7.61 1.45
CA ARG A 999 47.72 6.34 0.89
C ARG A 999 48.86 5.45 0.38
N ALA A 1000 49.85 6.03 -0.30
CA ALA A 1000 51.00 5.27 -0.81
C ALA A 1000 51.85 4.69 0.34
N GLU A 1001 52.02 5.46 1.41
CA GLU A 1001 52.69 4.99 2.62
C GLU A 1001 51.93 3.84 3.29
N LEU A 1002 50.61 3.99 3.46
CA LEU A 1002 49.78 2.92 4.05
C LEU A 1002 49.77 1.65 3.17
N ALA A 1003 49.72 1.80 1.84
CA ALA A 1003 49.75 0.70 0.89
C ALA A 1003 51.09 -0.06 0.84
N ALA A 1004 52.17 0.53 1.35
CA ALA A 1004 53.47 -0.12 1.47
C ALA A 1004 53.57 -1.06 2.69
N THR A 1005 52.49 -1.20 3.48
CA THR A 1005 52.40 -2.08 4.65
C THR A 1005 51.45 -3.24 4.43
N ASP A 1006 51.55 -4.28 5.26
CA ASP A 1006 50.62 -5.43 5.23
C ASP A 1006 49.27 -5.15 5.95
N LEU A 1007 49.05 -3.93 6.44
CA LEU A 1007 47.84 -3.54 7.17
C LEU A 1007 46.61 -3.37 6.26
N VAL A 1008 46.85 -3.15 4.96
CA VAL A 1008 45.81 -2.92 3.95
C VAL A 1008 46.14 -3.65 2.66
N LEU A 1009 45.12 -3.87 1.83
CA LEU A 1009 45.23 -4.43 0.50
C LEU A 1009 44.79 -3.40 -0.54
N GLU A 1010 45.58 -3.25 -1.60
CA GLU A 1010 45.16 -2.49 -2.78
C GLU A 1010 44.33 -3.37 -3.70
N ALA A 1011 43.07 -2.99 -3.92
CA ALA A 1011 42.15 -3.76 -4.75
C ALA A 1011 41.11 -2.87 -5.42
N LYS A 1012 40.33 -3.44 -6.34
CA LYS A 1012 39.15 -2.77 -6.91
C LYS A 1012 37.91 -3.56 -6.57
N ARG A 1013 37.10 -3.05 -5.63
CA ARG A 1013 35.80 -3.63 -5.26
C ARG A 1013 34.66 -2.76 -5.77
N ALA A 1014 33.66 -3.39 -6.38
CA ALA A 1014 32.51 -2.69 -6.94
C ALA A 1014 31.81 -1.86 -5.84
N ARG A 1015 31.52 -0.59 -6.15
CA ARG A 1015 30.78 0.36 -5.27
C ARG A 1015 31.43 0.72 -3.93
N ALA A 1016 32.62 0.23 -3.60
CA ALA A 1016 33.31 0.61 -2.36
C ALA A 1016 33.84 2.06 -2.36
N GLY A 1017 34.08 2.64 -3.56
CA GLY A 1017 34.49 4.04 -3.70
C GLY A 1017 35.86 4.38 -3.09
N ARG A 1018 36.73 3.38 -2.90
CA ARG A 1018 38.10 3.50 -2.38
C ARG A 1018 39.05 2.48 -2.99
N SER A 1019 40.36 2.71 -2.86
CA SER A 1019 41.42 1.81 -3.36
C SER A 1019 42.07 0.91 -2.31
N LEU A 1020 41.98 1.27 -1.02
CA LEU A 1020 42.57 0.51 0.10
C LEU A 1020 41.48 -0.19 0.92
N PHE A 1021 41.78 -1.43 1.36
CA PHE A 1021 40.85 -2.31 2.07
C PHE A 1021 41.55 -3.00 3.24
N LEU A 1022 40.82 -3.32 4.31
CA LEU A 1022 41.39 -4.17 5.36
C LEU A 1022 41.48 -5.62 4.83
N PRO A 1023 42.51 -6.39 5.23
CA PRO A 1023 42.54 -7.83 4.99
C PRO A 1023 41.32 -8.53 5.61
N GLY A 1024 40.75 -9.51 4.91
CA GLY A 1024 39.66 -10.35 5.43
C GLY A 1024 38.39 -10.42 4.58
N GLY A 1025 37.33 -10.96 5.19
CA GLY A 1025 36.04 -11.21 4.56
C GLY A 1025 35.34 -9.95 4.08
N TRP A 1026 34.45 -10.10 3.08
CA TRP A 1026 33.77 -9.01 2.43
C TRP A 1026 32.25 -9.19 2.44
N GLN A 1027 31.54 -8.15 2.86
CA GLN A 1027 30.08 -8.12 2.85
C GLN A 1027 29.58 -7.27 1.68
N GLU A 1028 28.89 -7.92 0.74
CA GLU A 1028 28.18 -7.21 -0.32
C GLU A 1028 26.94 -6.48 0.20
N ALA A 1029 26.61 -5.34 -0.40
CA ALA A 1029 25.45 -4.54 -0.02
C ALA A 1029 24.84 -3.84 -1.25
N LYS A 1030 23.52 -3.64 -1.27
CA LYS A 1030 22.80 -2.90 -2.33
C LYS A 1030 22.64 -1.42 -1.95
N ALA A 1031 22.62 -0.54 -2.95
CA ALA A 1031 22.41 0.89 -2.72
C ALA A 1031 21.10 1.11 -1.94
N PRO A 1032 21.07 2.03 -0.96
CA PRO A 1032 22.10 3.01 -0.57
C PRO A 1032 23.28 2.49 0.28
N ALA A 1033 23.26 1.25 0.77
CA ALA A 1033 24.34 0.70 1.59
C ALA A 1033 25.66 0.54 0.81
N LEU A 1034 26.79 0.74 1.49
CA LEU A 1034 28.13 0.50 0.95
C LEU A 1034 28.64 -0.88 1.39
N PRO A 1035 29.29 -1.63 0.50
CA PRO A 1035 29.93 -2.89 0.88
C PRO A 1035 31.19 -2.62 1.70
N VAL A 1036 31.41 -3.43 2.74
CA VAL A 1036 32.49 -3.25 3.73
C VAL A 1036 33.06 -4.59 4.20
N GLU A 1037 34.18 -4.55 4.89
CA GLU A 1037 34.82 -5.73 5.48
C GLU A 1037 33.97 -6.32 6.62
N THR A 1038 33.79 -7.65 6.62
CA THR A 1038 32.97 -8.35 7.63
C THR A 1038 33.51 -8.19 9.05
N TRP A 1039 34.81 -7.91 9.19
CA TRP A 1039 35.46 -7.62 10.48
C TRP A 1039 34.78 -6.48 11.25
N LYS A 1040 34.15 -5.52 10.55
CA LYS A 1040 33.43 -4.39 11.15
C LYS A 1040 32.09 -4.78 11.78
N ALA A 1041 31.56 -5.98 11.52
CA ALA A 1041 30.28 -6.44 12.05
C ALA A 1041 30.22 -6.50 13.59
N ALA A 1042 31.38 -6.62 14.24
CA ALA A 1042 31.49 -6.57 15.70
C ALA A 1042 31.56 -5.14 16.26
N LEU A 1043 31.77 -4.10 15.43
CA LEU A 1043 31.70 -2.70 15.86
C LEU A 1043 30.28 -2.12 15.73
N TYR A 1044 29.53 -2.54 14.72
CA TYR A 1044 28.15 -2.12 14.49
C TYR A 1044 27.45 -3.05 13.51
N HIS A 1045 26.12 -3.00 13.50
CA HIS A 1045 25.32 -3.78 12.56
C HIS A 1045 25.61 -3.38 11.12
N LEU A 1046 25.78 -4.37 10.24
CA LEU A 1046 26.02 -4.20 8.80
C LEU A 1046 24.76 -4.57 7.99
N PRO A 1047 23.82 -3.63 7.79
CA PRO A 1047 22.67 -3.87 6.94
C PRO A 1047 23.05 -3.96 5.45
N THR A 1048 22.34 -4.81 4.70
CA THR A 1048 22.58 -5.02 3.26
C THR A 1048 21.86 -4.02 2.34
N HIS A 1049 20.84 -3.32 2.85
CA HIS A 1049 19.96 -2.44 2.06
C HIS A 1049 19.85 -1.00 2.60
N ARG A 1050 20.47 -0.70 3.75
CA ARG A 1050 20.50 0.63 4.36
C ARG A 1050 21.93 0.98 4.76
N PRO A 1051 22.33 2.26 4.85
CA PRO A 1051 23.63 2.62 5.42
C PRO A 1051 23.74 2.09 6.86
N ALA A 1052 24.95 1.69 7.25
CA ALA A 1052 25.23 1.35 8.64
C ALA A 1052 25.23 2.62 9.50
N LEU A 1053 24.58 2.56 10.65
CA LEU A 1053 24.56 3.63 11.64
C LEU A 1053 25.34 3.15 12.87
N ALA A 1054 26.45 3.83 13.17
CA ALA A 1054 27.25 3.51 14.34
C ALA A 1054 26.49 3.93 15.62
N HIS A 1055 26.50 3.04 16.62
CA HIS A 1055 25.87 3.27 17.93
C HIS A 1055 26.84 3.90 18.94
N LEU A 1056 28.11 4.09 18.54
CA LEU A 1056 29.14 4.75 19.32
C LEU A 1056 29.51 6.11 18.68
N PRO A 1057 29.85 7.11 19.50
CA PRO A 1057 30.54 8.31 19.03
C PRO A 1057 31.77 7.97 18.21
N VAL A 1058 32.07 8.76 17.18
CA VAL A 1058 33.24 8.52 16.30
C VAL A 1058 34.58 8.36 17.06
N PRO A 1059 34.91 9.17 18.09
CA PRO A 1059 36.14 8.98 18.87
C PRO A 1059 36.19 7.61 19.58
N GLU A 1060 35.08 7.20 20.18
CA GLU A 1060 34.95 5.90 20.86
C GLU A 1060 35.02 4.75 19.85
N LEU A 1061 34.49 4.94 18.64
CA LEU A 1061 34.55 3.97 17.57
C LEU A 1061 35.99 3.73 17.11
N PHE A 1062 36.81 4.78 17.01
CA PHE A 1062 38.26 4.62 16.73
C PHE A 1062 38.96 3.86 17.85
N ALA A 1063 38.70 4.22 19.10
CA ALA A 1063 39.29 3.56 20.27
C ALA A 1063 38.88 2.08 20.37
N ALA A 1064 37.60 1.76 20.12
CA ALA A 1064 37.08 0.40 20.14
C ALA A 1064 37.69 -0.45 19.00
N ALA A 1065 37.81 0.12 17.81
CA ALA A 1065 38.42 -0.56 16.67
C ALA A 1065 39.90 -0.85 16.92
N TRP A 1066 40.66 0.12 17.46
CA TRP A 1066 42.07 -0.07 17.82
C TRP A 1066 42.26 -1.06 18.98
N ARG A 1067 41.41 -1.02 19.99
CA ARG A 1067 41.51 -1.97 21.10
C ARG A 1067 41.33 -3.42 20.64
N ARG A 1068 40.41 -3.68 19.69
CA ARG A 1068 40.26 -5.03 19.10
C ARG A 1068 41.54 -5.53 18.43
N THR A 1069 42.28 -4.66 17.74
CA THR A 1069 43.55 -5.08 17.12
C THR A 1069 44.61 -5.40 18.17
N LEU A 1070 44.66 -4.64 19.26
CA LEU A 1070 45.54 -4.92 20.41
C LEU A 1070 45.16 -6.20 21.16
N ASP A 1071 43.87 -6.51 21.24
CA ASP A 1071 43.33 -7.72 21.89
C ASP A 1071 43.51 -9.00 21.05
N GLY A 1072 44.21 -8.91 19.91
CA GLY A 1072 44.52 -10.04 19.03
C GLY A 1072 43.47 -10.33 17.96
N ASP A 1073 42.44 -9.48 17.82
CA ASP A 1073 41.42 -9.55 16.78
C ASP A 1073 41.70 -8.51 15.68
N ALA A 1074 42.88 -8.63 15.06
CA ALA A 1074 43.28 -7.78 13.94
C ALA A 1074 42.61 -8.23 12.61
N PRO A 1075 42.33 -7.30 11.67
CA PRO A 1075 41.77 -7.67 10.37
C PRO A 1075 42.66 -8.68 9.63
N GLY A 1076 42.08 -9.82 9.26
CA GLY A 1076 42.77 -10.93 8.62
C GLY A 1076 41.81 -11.86 7.89
N TYR A 1077 42.35 -12.71 7.02
CA TYR A 1077 41.57 -13.81 6.44
C TYR A 1077 41.35 -14.86 7.54
N GLU A 1078 40.10 -15.26 7.78
CA GLU A 1078 39.79 -16.32 8.73
C GLU A 1078 40.53 -17.61 8.33
N GLU A 1079 41.49 -18.05 9.14
CA GLU A 1079 41.96 -19.44 9.07
C GLU A 1079 40.79 -20.35 9.42
N LEU A 1080 40.43 -21.24 8.51
CA LEU A 1080 39.45 -22.31 8.73
C LEU A 1080 39.93 -23.23 9.86
N GLN A 1081 39.72 -22.82 11.11
CA GLN A 1081 39.86 -23.70 12.26
C GLN A 1081 38.71 -24.71 12.23
N THR A 1082 39.02 -25.91 11.72
CA THR A 1082 38.16 -27.09 11.79
C THR A 1082 38.12 -27.63 13.22
N GLY A 1083 37.64 -26.82 14.16
CA GLY A 1083 37.39 -27.18 15.55
C GLY A 1083 35.92 -27.52 15.78
N LYS A 1084 35.66 -28.70 16.34
CA LYS A 1084 34.33 -29.31 16.59
C LYS A 1084 33.21 -28.31 16.92
N ARG A 1085 32.19 -28.29 16.06
CA ARG A 1085 30.85 -27.70 16.27
C ARG A 1085 30.34 -28.01 17.69
N ARG A 1086 30.28 -26.98 18.56
CA ARG A 1086 29.35 -26.95 19.68
C ARG A 1086 28.03 -26.39 19.15
N LYS A 1087 26.95 -27.16 19.29
CA LYS A 1087 25.57 -26.77 18.93
C LYS A 1087 25.23 -25.44 19.60
N ALA A 1088 25.01 -24.40 18.80
CA ALA A 1088 24.19 -23.26 19.17
C ALA A 1088 22.76 -23.55 18.68
N SER A 1089 21.81 -23.59 19.61
CA SER A 1089 20.37 -23.66 19.30
C SER A 1089 19.95 -22.39 18.57
N ARG A 1090 19.18 -22.57 17.51
CA ARG A 1090 18.48 -21.49 16.80
C ARG A 1090 17.37 -20.91 17.65
#